data_AF-A0A8I2G578-F1
#
_entry.id   AF-A0A8I2G578-F1
#
_cell.length_a   1.000
_cell.length_b   1.000
_cell.length_c   1.000
_cell.angle_alpha   90.00
_cell.angle_beta   90.00
_cell.angle_gamma   90.00
#
_symmetry.space_group_name_H-M   'P 1'
#
loop_
_entity.id
_entity.type
_entity.pdbx_description
1 polymer ?
#
loop_
_entity_poly.entity_id
_entity_poly.type
_entity_poly.pdbx_seq_one_letter_code
_entity_poly.pdbx_strand_id
1 'polypeptide(L)'
;MKSFKSFLLPEIKRFFCKRNAIIVGLLFGLSLIFVQVGIFQHVKTLEQKKIFQDCEKQKVSQFVNHRQYGTYGYRTIFLPAPMAVFFIDSGIVPNMTSYVDAGERLKIYLPLIGKNIFDIKKTGFMDFSGVILFFGTLMALFYGFDTFFSKEYLKFLSSLANPRTVFLSLVLSRTLILAVVFLVLFTGVILLTVINGFPVPLDRYFSVFFFMVLLLSIFFFIMGTAASTSQSKILGIVIMIITWFILLFIVPPAVDKFIALKANNIIPLYRLEMDKLKIVMDFERRSIKEAGPLEQGEKITDADKKLALSYINNELNQIRLKEEKMKKQMRENISLIQGLSMVFPTTCYLSAVNEISSRGYENLLEYYGFALGQKQEFVTYIFEKVYFSNFSNVVPFADGDKNIFHAASRLPRVLWWGLLINLLYIAALSWWSYIRFKKALSKLPVEKEEETGESTEFETEIEAALQSGQGYFNVYHVDGDVYASLVYNIIREIITAMKIKIFQYICHFNHFPPDLKVVDFLSLVRGLGRQNREHKKETGAGVNVTIENILQKKLRKLTKPERGELILELLRMKQQRIYLVYDAAVKMPADFAVQLKDRMEELAAKGAVVLYLTTDDILSTKSHDKGKHIYKSPAWCSVVEDFREHGKSK
;
A
#
# COMPACT_ATOMS: atom_id res chain seq x y z
N MET A 1 2.82 26.24 -3.89
CA MET A 1 2.51 25.56 -5.16
C MET A 1 3.65 25.51 -6.17
N LYS A 2 4.33 26.61 -6.53
CA LYS A 2 5.38 26.58 -7.59
C LYS A 2 6.48 25.52 -7.36
N SER A 3 6.99 25.42 -6.13
CA SER A 3 7.99 24.40 -5.76
C SER A 3 7.50 22.97 -5.98
N PHE A 4 6.23 22.67 -5.68
CA PHE A 4 5.67 21.32 -5.86
C PHE A 4 5.63 20.89 -7.33
N LYS A 5 5.22 21.80 -8.24
CA LYS A 5 5.21 21.53 -9.69
C LYS A 5 6.61 21.20 -10.21
N SER A 6 7.64 21.85 -9.69
CA SER A 6 9.04 21.58 -10.04
C SER A 6 9.51 20.19 -9.64
N PHE A 7 8.98 19.60 -8.57
CA PHE A 7 9.28 18.20 -8.19
C PHE A 7 8.43 17.18 -8.96
N LEU A 8 7.15 17.48 -9.17
CA LEU A 8 6.21 16.53 -9.75
C LEU A 8 6.59 16.09 -11.17
N LEU A 9 6.96 17.02 -12.05
CA LEU A 9 7.29 16.72 -13.45
C LEU A 9 8.53 15.79 -13.60
N PRO A 10 9.67 16.08 -12.95
CA PRO A 10 10.81 15.16 -12.90
C PRO A 10 10.45 13.79 -12.34
N GLU A 11 9.67 13.73 -11.27
CA GLU A 11 9.30 12.46 -10.64
C GLU A 11 8.35 11.63 -11.51
N ILE A 12 7.43 12.26 -12.26
CA ILE A 12 6.62 11.56 -13.27
C ILE A 12 7.53 10.89 -14.32
N LYS A 13 8.50 11.64 -14.86
CA LYS A 13 9.45 11.11 -15.87
C LYS A 13 10.31 9.98 -15.31
N ARG A 14 10.76 10.11 -14.07
CA ARG A 14 11.51 9.06 -13.36
C ARG A 14 10.64 7.84 -13.11
N PHE A 15 9.38 8.03 -12.73
CA PHE A 15 8.44 6.94 -12.52
C PHE A 15 8.16 6.16 -13.80
N PHE A 16 7.94 6.82 -14.93
CA PHE A 16 7.71 6.16 -16.23
C PHE A 16 8.99 5.72 -16.96
N CYS A 17 10.09 5.50 -16.23
CA CYS A 17 11.24 4.80 -16.79
C CYS A 17 10.88 3.35 -17.16
N LYS A 18 11.55 2.80 -18.18
CA LYS A 18 11.21 1.50 -18.80
C LYS A 18 10.90 0.39 -17.77
N ARG A 19 11.72 0.26 -16.72
CA ARG A 19 11.54 -0.77 -15.67
C ARG A 19 10.21 -0.65 -14.92
N ASN A 20 9.91 0.54 -14.42
CA ASN A 20 8.70 0.77 -13.63
C ASN A 20 7.45 0.72 -14.51
N ALA A 21 7.53 1.20 -15.76
CA ALA A 21 6.44 1.06 -16.73
C ALA A 21 6.10 -0.42 -17.01
N ILE A 22 7.11 -1.30 -17.10
CA ILE A 22 6.91 -2.75 -17.23
C ILE A 22 6.21 -3.32 -15.98
N ILE A 23 6.65 -2.94 -14.78
CA ILE A 23 6.04 -3.41 -13.52
C ILE A 23 4.58 -2.97 -13.43
N VAL A 24 4.28 -1.71 -13.74
CA VAL A 24 2.89 -1.18 -13.75
C VAL A 24 2.07 -1.87 -14.82
N GLY A 25 2.62 -2.09 -16.02
CA GLY A 25 1.94 -2.82 -17.09
C GLY A 25 1.64 -4.27 -16.72
N LEU A 26 2.56 -4.95 -16.03
CA LEU A 26 2.37 -6.30 -15.52
C LEU A 26 1.28 -6.35 -14.43
N LEU A 27 1.32 -5.42 -13.47
CA LEU A 27 0.28 -5.30 -12.44
C LEU A 27 -1.10 -5.05 -13.07
N PHE A 28 -1.17 -4.16 -14.07
CA PHE A 28 -2.39 -3.86 -14.81
C PHE A 28 -2.90 -5.08 -15.57
N GLY A 29 -2.05 -5.78 -16.32
CA GLY A 29 -2.41 -6.98 -17.06
C GLY A 29 -2.91 -8.10 -16.15
N LEU A 30 -2.22 -8.38 -15.04
CA LEU A 30 -2.67 -9.34 -14.04
C LEU A 30 -4.02 -8.94 -13.46
N SER A 31 -4.20 -7.67 -13.11
CA SER A 31 -5.48 -7.15 -12.58
C SER A 31 -6.64 -7.42 -13.54
N LEU A 32 -6.47 -7.13 -14.83
CA LEU A 32 -7.49 -7.40 -15.85
C LEU A 32 -7.80 -8.90 -15.98
N ILE A 33 -6.77 -9.77 -15.96
CA ILE A 33 -6.95 -11.22 -16.03
C ILE A 33 -7.81 -11.73 -14.85
N PHE A 34 -7.47 -11.35 -13.61
CA PHE A 34 -8.23 -11.82 -12.45
C PHE A 34 -9.65 -11.29 -12.40
N VAL A 35 -9.89 -10.06 -12.88
CA VAL A 35 -11.24 -9.52 -13.04
C VAL A 35 -12.02 -10.30 -14.09
N GLN A 36 -11.40 -10.65 -15.23
CA GLN A 36 -12.05 -11.46 -16.26
C GLN A 36 -12.43 -12.85 -15.73
N VAL A 37 -11.57 -13.47 -14.91
CA VAL A 37 -11.90 -14.73 -14.22
C VAL A 37 -13.10 -14.54 -13.29
N GLY A 38 -13.16 -13.42 -12.56
CA GLY A 38 -14.28 -13.06 -11.69
C GLY A 38 -15.60 -12.88 -12.42
N ILE A 39 -15.54 -12.22 -13.58
CA ILE A 39 -16.68 -12.04 -14.47
C ILE A 39 -17.21 -13.41 -14.90
N PHE A 40 -16.34 -14.28 -15.41
CA PHE A 40 -16.71 -15.62 -15.85
C PHE A 40 -17.36 -16.46 -14.73
N GLN A 41 -16.80 -16.40 -13.52
CA GLN A 41 -17.36 -17.12 -12.37
C GLN A 41 -18.72 -16.57 -11.92
N HIS A 42 -18.91 -15.26 -12.01
CA HIS A 42 -20.19 -14.65 -11.66
C HIS A 42 -21.28 -15.00 -12.70
N VAL A 43 -20.96 -15.01 -14.00
CA VAL A 43 -21.86 -15.54 -15.06
C VAL A 43 -22.29 -16.97 -14.74
N LYS A 44 -21.32 -17.85 -14.46
CA LYS A 44 -21.59 -19.26 -14.12
C LYS A 44 -22.48 -19.39 -12.88
N THR A 45 -22.32 -18.50 -11.91
CA THR A 45 -23.17 -18.47 -10.70
C THR A 45 -24.61 -18.09 -11.05
N LEU A 46 -24.82 -17.15 -11.97
CA LEU A 46 -26.16 -16.77 -12.45
C LEU A 46 -26.82 -17.88 -13.29
N GLU A 47 -26.04 -18.63 -14.08
CA GLU A 47 -26.53 -19.83 -14.78
C GLU A 47 -26.94 -20.93 -13.80
N GLN A 48 -26.09 -21.20 -12.79
CA GLN A 48 -26.40 -22.15 -11.72
C GLN A 48 -27.67 -21.76 -10.95
N LYS A 49 -27.94 -20.46 -10.74
CA LYS A 49 -29.20 -19.99 -10.17
C LYS A 49 -30.41 -20.47 -10.99
N LYS A 50 -30.38 -20.31 -12.32
CA LYS A 50 -31.51 -20.71 -13.19
C LYS A 50 -31.75 -22.23 -13.11
N ILE A 51 -30.68 -23.01 -13.28
CA ILE A 51 -30.73 -24.47 -13.17
C ILE A 51 -31.26 -24.89 -11.80
N PHE A 52 -30.81 -24.23 -10.73
CA PHE A 52 -31.30 -24.49 -9.38
C PHE A 52 -32.80 -24.25 -9.24
N GLN A 53 -33.32 -23.12 -9.74
CA GLN A 53 -34.74 -22.80 -9.69
C GLN A 53 -35.59 -23.82 -10.48
N ASP A 54 -35.13 -24.22 -11.67
CA ASP A 54 -35.81 -25.22 -12.49
C ASP A 54 -35.83 -26.60 -11.80
N CYS A 55 -34.70 -27.02 -11.23
CA CYS A 55 -34.62 -28.27 -10.47
C CYS A 55 -35.54 -28.27 -9.24
N GLU A 56 -35.59 -27.17 -8.47
CA GLU A 56 -36.49 -27.09 -7.31
C GLU A 56 -37.96 -27.12 -7.73
N LYS A 57 -38.32 -26.42 -8.82
CA LYS A 57 -39.69 -26.45 -9.37
C LYS A 57 -40.09 -27.85 -9.81
N GLN A 58 -39.21 -28.56 -10.52
CA GLN A 58 -39.45 -29.94 -10.93
C GLN A 58 -39.55 -30.87 -9.72
N LYS A 59 -38.64 -30.76 -8.75
CA LYS A 59 -38.67 -31.59 -7.52
C LYS A 59 -40.00 -31.46 -6.78
N VAL A 60 -40.52 -30.24 -6.62
CA VAL A 60 -41.80 -30.04 -5.91
C VAL A 60 -42.97 -30.66 -6.66
N SER A 61 -42.99 -30.61 -7.99
CA SER A 61 -44.04 -31.23 -8.81
C SER A 61 -44.09 -32.77 -8.74
N GLN A 62 -43.02 -33.41 -8.27
CA GLN A 62 -42.93 -34.87 -8.13
C GLN A 62 -43.41 -35.37 -6.75
N PHE A 63 -43.71 -34.49 -5.80
CA PHE A 63 -44.22 -34.91 -4.50
C PHE A 63 -45.70 -35.26 -4.56
N VAL A 64 -46.04 -36.42 -4.01
CA VAL A 64 -47.41 -36.95 -4.01
C VAL A 64 -48.28 -36.21 -2.99
N ASN A 65 -47.72 -35.83 -1.84
CA ASN A 65 -48.47 -35.15 -0.76
C ASN A 65 -47.56 -34.27 0.11
N HIS A 66 -48.17 -33.42 0.95
CA HIS A 66 -47.44 -32.49 1.83
C HIS A 66 -46.60 -33.18 2.90
N ARG A 67 -46.91 -34.43 3.31
CA ARG A 67 -46.04 -35.18 4.22
C ARG A 67 -44.70 -35.50 3.55
N GLN A 68 -44.74 -36.01 2.33
CA GLN A 68 -43.54 -36.25 1.52
C GLN A 68 -42.77 -34.93 1.30
N TYR A 69 -43.48 -33.85 0.96
CA TYR A 69 -42.82 -32.55 0.80
C TYR A 69 -42.19 -32.05 2.12
N GLY A 70 -42.84 -32.24 3.26
CA GLY A 70 -42.26 -31.90 4.57
C GLY A 70 -40.99 -32.68 4.88
N THR A 71 -40.95 -33.98 4.59
CA THR A 71 -39.77 -34.84 4.79
C THR A 71 -38.61 -34.46 3.88
N TYR A 72 -38.87 -34.21 2.60
CA TYR A 72 -37.83 -33.91 1.61
C TYR A 72 -37.52 -32.42 1.46
N GLY A 73 -38.34 -31.53 2.00
CA GLY A 73 -38.12 -30.09 1.97
C GLY A 73 -37.80 -29.49 0.59
N TYR A 74 -37.20 -28.32 0.64
CA TYR A 74 -36.65 -27.61 -0.52
C TYR A 74 -35.29 -27.00 -0.15
N ARG A 75 -34.59 -26.48 -1.14
CA ARG A 75 -33.30 -25.81 -0.94
C ARG A 75 -33.44 -24.31 -1.08
N THR A 76 -32.61 -23.60 -0.33
CA THR A 76 -32.31 -22.18 -0.58
C THR A 76 -30.87 -22.03 -1.04
N ILE A 77 -30.60 -21.01 -1.85
CA ILE A 77 -29.26 -20.71 -2.38
C ILE A 77 -28.84 -19.29 -2.02
N PHE A 78 -27.55 -19.14 -1.68
CA PHE A 78 -26.89 -17.87 -1.48
C PHE A 78 -26.43 -17.30 -2.83
N LEU A 79 -26.91 -16.10 -3.17
CA LEU A 79 -26.50 -15.41 -4.39
C LEU A 79 -25.65 -14.17 -4.04
N PRO A 80 -24.35 -14.13 -4.40
CA PRO A 80 -23.50 -12.98 -4.12
C PRO A 80 -23.88 -11.75 -4.97
N ALA A 81 -23.59 -10.55 -4.46
CA ALA A 81 -23.74 -9.29 -5.19
C ALA A 81 -22.76 -9.21 -6.37
N PRO A 82 -23.03 -8.36 -7.39
CA PRO A 82 -22.14 -8.17 -8.55
C PRO A 82 -20.70 -7.79 -8.18
N MET A 83 -20.48 -7.12 -7.04
CA MET A 83 -19.14 -6.80 -6.53
C MET A 83 -18.25 -8.03 -6.33
N ALA A 84 -18.83 -9.22 -6.13
CA ALA A 84 -18.08 -10.46 -5.96
C ALA A 84 -17.17 -10.80 -7.16
N VAL A 85 -17.39 -10.20 -8.33
CA VAL A 85 -16.49 -10.26 -9.50
C VAL A 85 -15.05 -9.87 -9.13
N PHE A 86 -14.85 -8.95 -8.19
CA PHE A 86 -13.52 -8.51 -7.78
C PHE A 86 -12.88 -9.39 -6.68
N PHE A 87 -13.66 -10.30 -6.09
CA PHE A 87 -13.38 -10.90 -4.78
C PHE A 87 -13.72 -12.40 -4.74
N ILE A 88 -13.31 -13.12 -5.77
CA ILE A 88 -13.61 -14.54 -5.92
C ILE A 88 -13.20 -15.34 -4.67
N ASP A 89 -11.98 -15.13 -4.18
CA ASP A 89 -11.36 -15.97 -3.15
C ASP A 89 -11.23 -15.25 -1.80
N SER A 90 -11.67 -13.99 -1.73
CA SER A 90 -11.66 -13.23 -0.48
C SER A 90 -12.84 -13.58 0.44
N GLY A 91 -13.93 -14.13 -0.09
CA GLY A 91 -15.12 -14.48 0.68
C GLY A 91 -14.89 -15.54 1.75
N ILE A 92 -15.56 -15.42 2.91
CA ILE A 92 -15.66 -16.50 3.90
C ILE A 92 -16.70 -17.53 3.44
N VAL A 93 -17.69 -17.03 2.71
CA VAL A 93 -18.84 -17.78 2.23
C VAL A 93 -18.55 -18.27 0.80
N PRO A 94 -18.20 -19.55 0.58
CA PRO A 94 -18.32 -20.15 -0.74
C PRO A 94 -19.80 -20.21 -1.12
N ASN A 95 -20.13 -20.57 -2.36
CA ASN A 95 -21.52 -20.73 -2.80
C ASN A 95 -22.28 -21.67 -1.84
N MET A 96 -23.10 -21.09 -0.95
CA MET A 96 -23.82 -21.84 0.09
C MET A 96 -25.20 -22.23 -0.42
N THR A 97 -25.58 -23.46 -0.10
CA THR A 97 -26.96 -23.92 -0.19
C THR A 97 -27.38 -24.45 1.17
N SER A 98 -28.62 -24.20 1.55
CA SER A 98 -29.22 -24.80 2.74
C SER A 98 -30.45 -25.59 2.38
N TYR A 99 -30.64 -26.70 3.09
CA TYR A 99 -31.79 -27.57 2.96
C TYR A 99 -32.78 -27.24 4.06
N VAL A 100 -33.97 -26.83 3.65
CA VAL A 100 -35.08 -26.47 4.52
C VAL A 100 -36.09 -27.62 4.44
N ASP A 101 -36.09 -28.46 5.46
CA ASP A 101 -37.07 -29.54 5.66
C ASP A 101 -37.86 -29.32 6.96
N ALA A 102 -38.90 -30.14 7.16
CA ALA A 102 -39.68 -30.13 8.39
C ALA A 102 -38.97 -30.87 9.55
N GLY A 103 -37.79 -31.45 9.31
CA GLY A 103 -36.98 -32.10 10.34
C GLY A 103 -36.30 -31.09 11.26
N GLU A 104 -35.70 -31.54 12.35
CA GLU A 104 -35.06 -30.66 13.33
C GLU A 104 -33.74 -30.05 12.86
N ARG A 105 -33.03 -30.72 11.95
CA ARG A 105 -31.69 -30.31 11.50
C ARG A 105 -31.76 -29.28 10.38
N LEU A 106 -31.02 -28.18 10.49
CA LEU A 106 -30.77 -27.30 9.34
C LEU A 106 -29.47 -27.76 8.69
N LYS A 107 -29.52 -28.24 7.44
CA LYS A 107 -28.32 -28.69 6.73
C LYS A 107 -27.85 -27.61 5.77
N ILE A 108 -26.69 -27.00 6.05
CA ILE A 108 -25.97 -26.13 5.10
C ILE A 108 -24.86 -26.97 4.47
N TYR A 109 -24.77 -27.02 3.13
CA TYR A 109 -24.02 -28.05 2.38
C TYR A 109 -22.47 -27.99 2.49
N LEU A 110 -21.94 -27.05 3.27
CA LEU A 110 -20.68 -27.21 4.01
C LEU A 110 -21.02 -26.79 5.45
N PRO A 111 -20.59 -27.52 6.49
CA PRO A 111 -20.87 -27.16 7.88
C PRO A 111 -20.04 -25.93 8.30
N LEU A 112 -20.31 -24.79 7.66
CA LEU A 112 -19.81 -23.46 7.95
C LEU A 112 -20.74 -22.81 8.99
N ILE A 113 -20.99 -23.53 10.08
CA ILE A 113 -21.82 -23.05 11.19
C ILE A 113 -21.05 -23.24 12.49
N GLY A 114 -21.22 -22.30 13.41
CA GLY A 114 -20.52 -22.30 14.69
C GLY A 114 -19.02 -22.10 14.51
N LYS A 115 -18.21 -22.92 15.16
CA LYS A 115 -16.75 -22.75 15.18
C LYS A 115 -16.06 -22.98 13.82
N ASN A 116 -16.60 -23.85 12.98
CA ASN A 116 -15.97 -24.29 11.73
C ASN A 116 -15.81 -23.16 10.69
N ILE A 117 -16.57 -22.06 10.84
CA ILE A 117 -16.47 -20.86 10.00
C ILE A 117 -15.06 -20.24 10.09
N PHE A 118 -14.39 -20.42 11.22
CA PHE A 118 -13.10 -19.81 11.53
C PHE A 118 -11.92 -20.73 11.21
N ASP A 119 -12.18 -21.96 10.76
CA ASP A 119 -11.14 -22.96 10.44
C ASP A 119 -10.77 -23.00 8.94
N ILE A 120 -11.46 -22.23 8.09
CA ILE A 120 -11.20 -22.22 6.64
C ILE A 120 -9.87 -21.49 6.36
N LYS A 121 -8.86 -22.23 5.91
CA LYS A 121 -7.61 -21.66 5.40
C LYS A 121 -7.88 -20.94 4.08
N LYS A 122 -7.79 -19.60 4.10
CA LYS A 122 -7.97 -18.77 2.91
C LYS A 122 -6.67 -18.64 2.12
N THR A 123 -6.74 -18.84 0.81
CA THR A 123 -5.68 -18.43 -0.12
C THR A 123 -6.05 -17.08 -0.74
N GLY A 124 -6.24 -16.02 0.07
CA GLY A 124 -6.74 -14.70 -0.35
C GLY A 124 -5.86 -13.88 -1.32
N PHE A 125 -5.02 -14.54 -2.11
CA PHE A 125 -4.14 -13.95 -3.11
C PHE A 125 -4.54 -14.28 -4.56
N MET A 126 -5.56 -15.14 -4.79
CA MET A 126 -5.95 -15.61 -6.13
C MET A 126 -7.10 -14.81 -6.77
N ASP A 127 -7.34 -13.57 -6.34
CA ASP A 127 -8.32 -12.67 -6.95
C ASP A 127 -7.75 -11.25 -7.15
N PHE A 128 -8.58 -10.35 -7.69
CA PHE A 128 -8.15 -8.98 -7.97
C PHE A 128 -7.66 -8.27 -6.70
N SER A 129 -8.41 -8.37 -5.59
CA SER A 129 -7.97 -7.79 -4.31
C SER A 129 -6.68 -8.39 -3.77
N GLY A 130 -6.46 -9.68 -3.98
CA GLY A 130 -5.24 -10.40 -3.62
C GLY A 130 -4.03 -9.95 -4.41
N VAL A 131 -4.18 -9.74 -5.72
CA VAL A 131 -3.14 -9.16 -6.59
C VAL A 131 -2.76 -7.76 -6.13
N ILE A 132 -3.75 -6.92 -5.82
CA ILE A 132 -3.49 -5.57 -5.27
C ILE A 132 -2.78 -5.66 -3.91
N LEU A 133 -3.23 -6.56 -3.03
CA LEU A 133 -2.61 -6.75 -1.72
C LEU A 133 -1.16 -7.21 -1.83
N PHE A 134 -0.84 -8.13 -2.73
CA PHE A 134 0.51 -8.67 -2.88
C PHE A 134 1.39 -7.76 -3.75
N PHE A 135 1.08 -7.63 -5.03
CA PHE A 135 1.90 -6.90 -6.00
C PHE A 135 1.77 -5.38 -5.85
N GLY A 136 0.57 -4.88 -5.53
CA GLY A 136 0.33 -3.45 -5.33
C GLY A 136 1.09 -2.92 -4.12
N THR A 137 1.04 -3.61 -2.97
CA THR A 137 1.79 -3.20 -1.78
C THR A 137 3.30 -3.34 -1.97
N LEU A 138 3.77 -4.40 -2.63
CA LEU A 138 5.19 -4.58 -2.93
C LEU A 138 5.72 -3.47 -3.85
N MET A 139 4.96 -3.11 -4.90
CA MET A 139 5.29 -1.99 -5.78
C MET A 139 5.33 -0.67 -5.01
N ALA A 140 4.32 -0.38 -4.19
CA ALA A 140 4.27 0.82 -3.37
C ALA A 140 5.46 0.90 -2.41
N LEU A 141 5.81 -0.21 -1.79
CA LEU A 141 6.94 -0.35 -0.86
C LEU A 141 8.28 -0.07 -1.53
N PHE A 142 8.57 -0.72 -2.66
CA PHE A 142 9.80 -0.47 -3.43
C PHE A 142 9.85 0.97 -3.97
N TYR A 143 8.70 1.51 -4.38
CA TYR A 143 8.63 2.89 -4.84
C TYR A 143 8.90 3.90 -3.71
N GLY A 144 8.42 3.59 -2.50
CA GLY A 144 8.78 4.29 -1.27
C GLY A 144 10.28 4.21 -0.99
N PHE A 145 10.86 3.02 -1.07
CA PHE A 145 12.28 2.79 -0.81
C PHE A 145 13.21 3.53 -1.80
N ASP A 146 12.84 3.62 -3.07
CA ASP A 146 13.61 4.36 -4.08
C ASP A 146 13.64 5.89 -3.84
N THR A 147 12.80 6.41 -2.92
CA THR A 147 12.65 7.86 -2.69
C THR A 147 13.93 8.49 -2.18
N PHE A 148 14.61 7.86 -1.22
CA PHE A 148 15.83 8.40 -0.63
C PHE A 148 17.11 7.62 -0.96
N PHE A 149 17.10 6.87 -2.05
CA PHE A 149 18.20 5.97 -2.41
C PHE A 149 19.53 6.68 -2.74
N SER A 150 19.49 7.89 -3.32
CA SER A 150 20.69 8.68 -3.66
C SER A 150 20.95 9.79 -2.64
N LYS A 151 21.81 9.51 -1.65
CA LYS A 151 22.11 10.45 -0.55
C LYS A 151 22.70 11.77 -1.06
N GLU A 152 23.65 11.71 -1.99
CA GLU A 152 24.31 12.91 -2.53
C GLU A 152 23.36 13.81 -3.33
N TYR A 153 22.42 13.23 -4.08
CA TYR A 153 21.38 13.99 -4.74
C TYR A 153 20.45 14.70 -3.75
N LEU A 154 20.12 14.05 -2.62
CA LEU A 154 19.30 14.68 -1.58
C LEU A 154 20.05 15.81 -0.88
N LYS A 155 21.35 15.66 -0.62
CA LYS A 155 22.19 16.75 -0.09
C LYS A 155 22.16 17.94 -1.04
N PHE A 156 22.35 17.70 -2.34
CA PHE A 156 22.23 18.72 -3.38
C PHE A 156 20.87 19.44 -3.32
N LEU A 157 19.76 18.71 -3.35
CA LEU A 157 18.42 19.30 -3.26
C LEU A 157 18.19 20.07 -1.96
N SER A 158 18.71 19.58 -0.85
CA SER A 158 18.61 20.22 0.47
C SER A 158 19.45 21.50 0.61
N SER A 159 20.49 21.66 -0.21
CA SER A 159 21.23 22.94 -0.31
C SER A 159 20.43 24.01 -1.06
N LEU A 160 19.54 23.58 -1.96
CA LEU A 160 18.71 24.49 -2.76
C LEU A 160 17.43 24.92 -2.02
N ALA A 161 16.87 24.06 -1.17
CA ALA A 161 15.62 24.30 -0.44
C ALA A 161 15.63 23.67 0.96
N ASN A 162 14.79 24.19 1.87
CA ASN A 162 14.65 23.65 3.23
C ASN A 162 14.39 22.12 3.20
N PRO A 163 15.12 21.31 3.99
CA PRO A 163 14.91 19.86 4.08
C PRO A 163 13.45 19.42 4.24
N ARG A 164 12.66 20.18 5.02
CA ARG A 164 11.21 19.92 5.20
C ARG A 164 10.46 20.03 3.88
N THR A 165 10.76 21.05 3.08
CA THR A 165 10.13 21.28 1.78
C THR A 165 10.53 20.21 0.78
N VAL A 166 11.81 19.82 0.76
CA VAL A 166 12.31 18.73 -0.11
C VAL A 166 11.63 17.42 0.24
N PHE A 167 11.61 17.04 1.52
CA PHE A 167 10.96 15.82 2.00
C PHE A 167 9.47 15.79 1.61
N LEU A 168 8.71 16.80 2.01
CA LEU A 168 7.26 16.85 1.76
C LEU A 168 6.94 16.88 0.28
N SER A 169 7.69 17.63 -0.53
CA SER A 169 7.42 17.72 -1.97
C SER A 169 7.71 16.40 -2.69
N LEU A 170 8.80 15.71 -2.34
CA LEU A 170 9.11 14.39 -2.89
C LEU A 170 8.06 13.36 -2.49
N VAL A 171 7.79 13.21 -1.18
CA VAL A 171 6.79 12.26 -0.67
C VAL A 171 5.42 12.51 -1.30
N LEU A 172 4.93 13.75 -1.28
CA LEU A 172 3.62 14.10 -1.84
C LEU A 172 3.54 13.88 -3.35
N SER A 173 4.60 14.21 -4.10
CA SER A 173 4.64 14.02 -5.56
C SER A 173 4.54 12.55 -5.93
N ARG A 174 5.29 11.69 -5.23
CA ARG A 174 5.28 10.24 -5.44
C ARG A 174 3.97 9.60 -4.99
N THR A 175 3.41 10.03 -3.86
CA THR A 175 2.07 9.60 -3.44
C THR A 175 1.01 9.96 -4.49
N LEU A 176 1.07 11.15 -5.09
CA LEU A 176 0.16 11.55 -6.15
C LEU A 176 0.31 10.68 -7.41
N ILE A 177 1.55 10.39 -7.83
CA ILE A 177 1.82 9.49 -8.95
C ILE A 177 1.25 8.09 -8.68
N LEU A 178 1.49 7.55 -7.49
CA LEU A 178 0.96 6.26 -7.06
C LEU A 178 -0.58 6.25 -7.10
N ALA A 179 -1.22 7.32 -6.62
CA ALA A 179 -2.68 7.48 -6.69
C ALA A 179 -3.21 7.46 -8.13
N VAL A 180 -2.54 8.16 -9.05
CA VAL A 180 -2.90 8.17 -10.48
C VAL A 180 -2.75 6.79 -11.10
N VAL A 181 -1.70 6.03 -10.75
CA VAL A 181 -1.51 4.66 -11.25
C VAL A 181 -2.66 3.75 -10.82
N PHE A 182 -3.05 3.78 -9.54
CA PHE A 182 -4.21 3.01 -9.09
C PHE A 182 -5.51 3.51 -9.70
N LEU A 183 -5.67 4.82 -9.93
CA LEU A 183 -6.84 5.37 -10.61
C LEU A 183 -6.97 4.82 -12.05
N VAL A 184 -5.87 4.79 -12.81
CA VAL A 184 -5.84 4.22 -14.17
C VAL A 184 -6.16 2.72 -14.12
N LEU A 185 -5.58 2.00 -13.16
CA LEU A 185 -5.84 0.58 -12.97
C LEU A 185 -7.32 0.30 -12.70
N PHE A 186 -7.92 1.02 -11.74
CA PHE A 186 -9.34 0.89 -11.40
C PHE A 186 -10.24 1.27 -12.58
N THR A 187 -9.90 2.33 -13.32
CA THR A 187 -10.65 2.73 -14.53
C THR A 187 -10.64 1.62 -15.58
N GLY A 188 -9.49 0.99 -15.82
CA GLY A 188 -9.38 -0.13 -16.76
C GLY A 188 -10.19 -1.36 -16.33
N VAL A 189 -10.18 -1.66 -15.03
CA VAL A 189 -10.98 -2.75 -14.45
C VAL A 189 -12.48 -2.48 -14.57
N ILE A 190 -12.94 -1.26 -14.28
CA ILE A 190 -14.34 -0.86 -14.45
C ILE A 190 -14.74 -0.98 -15.92
N LEU A 191 -13.92 -0.46 -16.84
CA LEU A 191 -14.18 -0.53 -18.28
C LEU A 191 -14.34 -1.98 -18.75
N LEU A 192 -13.47 -2.89 -18.28
CA LEU A 192 -13.59 -4.31 -18.57
C LEU A 192 -14.92 -4.90 -18.08
N THR A 193 -15.34 -4.55 -16.87
CA THR A 193 -16.65 -4.96 -16.32
C THR A 193 -17.81 -4.46 -17.17
N VAL A 194 -17.77 -3.19 -17.62
CA VAL A 194 -18.80 -2.59 -18.50
C VAL A 194 -18.85 -3.29 -19.86
N ILE A 195 -17.70 -3.57 -20.48
CA ILE A 195 -17.61 -4.23 -21.79
C ILE A 195 -18.23 -5.63 -21.74
N ASN A 196 -18.12 -6.33 -20.62
CA ASN A 196 -18.73 -7.65 -20.43
C ASN A 196 -20.23 -7.57 -20.05
N GLY A 197 -20.87 -6.39 -20.11
CA GLY A 197 -22.30 -6.22 -19.89
C GLY A 197 -22.73 -6.22 -18.42
N PHE A 198 -21.79 -6.10 -17.47
CA PHE A 198 -22.13 -6.03 -16.05
C PHE A 198 -22.48 -4.60 -15.65
N PRO A 199 -23.51 -4.41 -14.80
CA PRO A 199 -23.86 -3.10 -14.30
C PRO A 199 -22.65 -2.50 -13.56
N VAL A 200 -22.30 -1.27 -13.92
CA VAL A 200 -21.12 -0.61 -13.36
C VAL A 200 -21.31 -0.50 -11.85
N PRO A 201 -20.45 -1.10 -11.03
CA PRO A 201 -20.56 -1.00 -9.59
C PRO A 201 -19.96 0.31 -9.11
N LEU A 202 -20.39 1.46 -9.67
CA LEU A 202 -20.04 2.80 -9.17
C LEU A 202 -20.82 3.13 -7.89
N ASP A 203 -20.98 2.14 -7.02
CA ASP A 203 -21.63 2.32 -5.74
C ASP A 203 -20.64 2.85 -4.69
N ARG A 204 -21.17 3.15 -3.51
CA ARG A 204 -20.37 3.59 -2.36
C ARG A 204 -19.32 2.55 -1.95
N TYR A 205 -19.56 1.27 -2.18
CA TYR A 205 -18.66 0.19 -1.72
C TYR A 205 -17.42 0.10 -2.59
N PHE A 206 -17.56 0.26 -3.90
CA PHE A 206 -16.42 0.35 -4.81
C PHE A 206 -15.54 1.58 -4.51
N SER A 207 -16.17 2.72 -4.20
CA SER A 207 -15.44 3.93 -3.79
C SER A 207 -14.67 3.73 -2.49
N VAL A 208 -15.27 3.06 -1.49
CA VAL A 208 -14.60 2.70 -0.24
C VAL A 208 -13.46 1.71 -0.48
N PHE A 209 -13.66 0.72 -1.36
CA PHE A 209 -12.60 -0.22 -1.73
C PHE A 209 -11.41 0.48 -2.38
N PHE A 210 -11.65 1.38 -3.35
CA PHE A 210 -10.59 2.20 -3.96
C PHE A 210 -9.84 3.02 -2.90
N PHE A 211 -10.57 3.67 -1.99
CA PHE A 211 -9.97 4.44 -0.90
C PHE A 211 -9.11 3.57 0.04
N MET A 212 -9.57 2.37 0.38
CA MET A 212 -8.82 1.40 1.17
C MET A 212 -7.52 0.97 0.47
N VAL A 213 -7.57 0.69 -0.83
CA VAL A 213 -6.38 0.36 -1.63
C VAL A 213 -5.39 1.53 -1.65
N LEU A 214 -5.88 2.75 -1.83
CA LEU A 214 -5.04 3.94 -1.80
C LEU A 214 -4.37 4.11 -0.44
N LEU A 215 -5.13 3.99 0.65
CA LEU A 215 -4.61 4.13 2.02
C LEU A 215 -3.57 3.06 2.34
N LEU A 216 -3.85 1.80 1.99
CA LEU A 216 -2.92 0.68 2.14
C LEU A 216 -1.62 0.93 1.36
N SER A 217 -1.75 1.38 0.11
CA SER A 217 -0.61 1.70 -0.75
C SER A 217 0.22 2.85 -0.20
N ILE A 218 -0.42 3.90 0.35
CA ILE A 218 0.28 5.00 1.03
C ILE A 218 1.01 4.50 2.27
N PHE A 219 0.39 3.63 3.08
CA PHE A 219 1.04 3.04 4.24
C PHE A 219 2.33 2.28 3.86
N PHE A 220 2.26 1.38 2.88
CA PHE A 220 3.43 0.63 2.41
C PHE A 220 4.47 1.54 1.74
N PHE A 221 4.04 2.55 0.99
CA PHE A 221 4.93 3.56 0.44
C PHE A 221 5.71 4.30 1.54
N ILE A 222 5.03 4.81 2.57
CA ILE A 222 5.67 5.51 3.68
C ILE A 222 6.61 4.58 4.46
N MET A 223 6.21 3.33 4.69
CA MET A 223 7.10 2.32 5.29
C MET A 223 8.37 2.12 4.45
N GLY A 224 8.25 2.07 3.13
CA GLY A 224 9.39 2.02 2.20
C GLY A 224 10.27 3.27 2.30
N THR A 225 9.67 4.47 2.38
CA THR A 225 10.43 5.71 2.59
C THR A 225 11.19 5.67 3.91
N ALA A 226 10.58 5.19 4.99
CA ALA A 226 11.24 5.05 6.29
C ALA A 226 12.44 4.09 6.20
N ALA A 227 12.28 2.93 5.56
CA ALA A 227 13.37 1.98 5.35
C ALA A 227 14.53 2.59 4.52
N SER A 228 14.24 3.44 3.54
CA SER A 228 15.27 4.11 2.72
C SER A 228 16.14 5.12 3.47
N THR A 229 15.70 5.56 4.66
CA THR A 229 16.51 6.43 5.52
C THR A 229 17.58 5.67 6.32
N SER A 230 17.66 4.35 6.18
CA SER A 230 18.68 3.52 6.84
C SER A 230 20.08 3.86 6.34
N GLN A 231 21.08 3.74 7.22
CA GLN A 231 22.47 4.03 6.86
C GLN A 231 22.99 3.07 5.80
N SER A 232 22.76 1.77 5.99
CA SER A 232 23.09 0.71 5.04
C SER A 232 21.91 0.42 4.10
N LYS A 233 22.20 0.38 2.79
CA LYS A 233 21.21 0.06 1.75
C LYS A 233 20.69 -1.36 1.90
N ILE A 234 21.57 -2.33 2.14
CA ILE A 234 21.23 -3.74 2.29
C ILE A 234 20.34 -3.92 3.51
N LEU A 235 20.71 -3.32 4.65
CA LEU A 235 19.91 -3.39 5.87
C LEU A 235 18.50 -2.83 5.67
N GLY A 236 18.37 -1.69 4.98
CA GLY A 236 17.08 -1.11 4.64
C GLY A 236 16.19 -2.05 3.82
N ILE A 237 16.76 -2.73 2.81
CA ILE A 237 16.03 -3.73 2.00
C ILE A 237 15.61 -4.93 2.84
N VAL A 238 16.50 -5.46 3.69
CA VAL A 238 16.18 -6.61 4.55
C VAL A 238 15.06 -6.29 5.53
N ILE A 239 15.14 -5.14 6.23
CA ILE A 239 14.08 -4.69 7.15
C ILE A 239 12.75 -4.55 6.40
N MET A 240 12.79 -3.89 5.24
CA MET A 240 11.62 -3.66 4.40
C MET A 240 10.94 -4.98 4.01
N ILE A 241 11.68 -5.97 3.52
CA ILE A 241 11.14 -7.28 3.10
C ILE A 241 10.60 -8.06 4.31
N ILE A 242 11.34 -8.09 5.42
CA ILE A 242 10.90 -8.79 6.64
C ILE A 242 9.60 -8.18 7.18
N THR A 243 9.51 -6.85 7.27
CA THR A 243 8.29 -6.20 7.76
C THR A 243 7.11 -6.42 6.82
N TRP A 244 7.32 -6.33 5.51
CA TRP A 244 6.27 -6.65 4.52
C TRP A 244 5.81 -8.10 4.63
N PHE A 245 6.73 -9.04 4.79
CA PHE A 245 6.41 -10.46 4.96
C PHE A 245 5.62 -10.71 6.25
N ILE A 246 6.04 -10.13 7.38
CA ILE A 246 5.32 -10.22 8.65
C ILE A 246 3.88 -9.71 8.49
N LEU A 247 3.70 -8.53 7.88
CA LEU A 247 2.38 -7.89 7.76
C LEU A 247 1.43 -8.62 6.80
N LEU A 248 1.94 -9.30 5.77
CA LEU A 248 1.11 -10.04 4.82
C LEU A 248 0.89 -11.51 5.20
N PHE A 249 1.93 -12.19 5.71
CA PHE A 249 1.91 -13.65 5.87
C PHE A 249 1.86 -14.12 7.32
N ILE A 250 2.25 -13.29 8.28
CA ILE A 250 2.27 -13.70 9.69
C ILE A 250 1.10 -13.09 10.45
N VAL A 251 0.89 -11.79 10.32
CA VAL A 251 -0.14 -11.07 11.07
C VAL A 251 -1.55 -11.57 10.74
N PRO A 252 -1.99 -11.72 9.47
CA PRO A 252 -3.34 -12.19 9.19
C PRO A 252 -3.60 -13.62 9.72
N PRO A 253 -2.74 -14.62 9.46
CA PRO A 253 -2.94 -15.96 10.04
C PRO A 253 -2.84 -15.99 11.57
N ALA A 254 -2.04 -15.12 12.20
CA ALA A 254 -1.99 -15.02 13.65
C ALA A 254 -3.30 -14.48 14.24
N VAL A 255 -3.89 -13.46 13.59
CA VAL A 255 -5.22 -12.95 13.94
C VAL A 255 -6.27 -14.05 13.78
N ASP A 256 -6.28 -14.73 12.62
CA ASP A 256 -7.21 -15.84 12.36
C ASP A 256 -7.07 -16.98 13.39
N LYS A 257 -5.85 -17.37 13.73
CA LYS A 257 -5.59 -18.41 14.74
C LYS A 257 -6.07 -17.98 16.14
N PHE A 258 -5.85 -16.72 16.51
CA PHE A 258 -6.32 -16.20 17.79
C PHE A 258 -7.86 -16.21 17.87
N ILE A 259 -8.52 -15.85 16.77
CA ILE A 259 -9.97 -15.89 16.64
C ILE A 259 -10.49 -17.32 16.73
N ALA A 260 -9.87 -18.28 16.02
CA ALA A 260 -10.25 -19.69 16.07
C ALA A 260 -10.18 -20.25 17.49
N LEU A 261 -9.16 -19.86 18.28
CA LEU A 261 -9.08 -20.22 19.70
C LEU A 261 -10.25 -19.64 20.52
N LYS A 262 -10.67 -18.40 20.27
CA LYS A 262 -11.85 -17.80 20.92
C LYS A 262 -13.16 -18.41 20.42
N ALA A 263 -13.21 -18.88 19.18
CA ALA A 263 -14.35 -19.57 18.61
C ALA A 263 -14.67 -20.92 19.27
N ASN A 264 -13.72 -21.51 20.01
CA ASN A 264 -13.98 -22.69 20.83
C ASN A 264 -15.03 -22.47 21.93
N ASN A 265 -15.33 -21.22 22.28
CA ASN A 265 -16.39 -20.88 23.22
C ASN A 265 -17.80 -20.88 22.60
N ILE A 266 -17.92 -20.93 21.28
CA ILE A 266 -19.22 -21.08 20.60
C ILE A 266 -19.72 -22.50 20.81
N ILE A 267 -21.02 -22.66 21.08
CA ILE A 267 -21.65 -23.98 21.20
C ILE A 267 -21.36 -24.78 19.91
N PRO A 268 -20.68 -25.94 20.00
CA PRO A 268 -20.41 -26.75 18.82
C PRO A 268 -21.71 -27.19 18.15
N LEU A 269 -21.74 -27.17 16.81
CA LEU A 269 -22.93 -27.53 16.02
C LEU A 269 -23.51 -28.89 16.44
N TYR A 270 -22.67 -29.91 16.63
CA TYR A 270 -23.10 -31.23 17.11
C TYR A 270 -23.86 -31.17 18.44
N ARG A 271 -23.40 -30.36 19.39
CA ARG A 271 -24.07 -30.20 20.68
C ARG A 271 -25.43 -29.51 20.52
N LEU A 272 -25.50 -28.50 19.65
CA LEU A 272 -26.75 -27.83 19.32
C LEU A 272 -27.76 -28.78 18.66
N GLU A 273 -27.34 -29.58 17.68
CA GLU A 273 -28.21 -30.56 17.02
C GLU A 273 -28.68 -31.65 17.98
N MET A 274 -27.82 -32.13 18.88
CA MET A 274 -28.20 -33.08 19.92
C MET A 274 -29.26 -32.49 20.87
N ASP A 275 -29.09 -31.23 21.23
CA ASP A 275 -30.03 -30.49 22.07
C ASP A 275 -31.38 -30.26 21.40
N LYS A 276 -31.42 -30.07 20.08
CA LYS A 276 -32.66 -29.99 19.28
C LYS A 276 -33.34 -31.35 19.20
N LEU A 277 -32.57 -32.40 18.92
CA LEU A 277 -33.09 -33.77 18.84
C LEU A 277 -33.75 -34.20 20.15
N LYS A 278 -33.17 -33.87 21.30
CA LYS A 278 -33.78 -34.13 22.62
C LYS A 278 -35.17 -33.50 22.76
N ILE A 279 -35.31 -32.23 22.37
CA ILE A 279 -36.61 -31.52 22.42
C ILE A 279 -37.65 -32.24 21.57
N VAL A 280 -37.27 -32.67 20.35
CA VAL A 280 -38.16 -33.38 19.45
C VAL A 280 -38.52 -34.78 19.97
N MET A 281 -37.56 -35.54 20.48
CA MET A 281 -37.81 -36.87 21.06
C MET A 281 -38.71 -36.80 22.31
N ASP A 282 -38.52 -35.79 23.16
CA ASP A 282 -39.36 -35.60 24.37
C ASP A 282 -40.79 -35.20 24.00
N PHE A 283 -40.96 -34.43 22.91
CA PHE A 283 -42.27 -34.16 22.34
C PHE A 283 -42.91 -35.41 21.73
N GLU A 284 -42.18 -36.14 20.89
CA GLU A 284 -42.65 -37.36 20.24
C GLU A 284 -43.14 -38.38 21.29
N ARG A 285 -42.35 -38.61 22.34
CA ARG A 285 -42.72 -39.49 23.46
C ARG A 285 -44.01 -39.04 24.17
N ARG A 286 -44.23 -37.73 24.33
CA ARG A 286 -45.48 -37.20 24.92
C ARG A 286 -46.65 -37.36 23.97
N SER A 287 -46.46 -37.07 22.68
CA SER A 287 -47.50 -37.22 21.65
C SER A 287 -48.00 -38.65 21.53
N ILE A 288 -47.09 -39.64 21.51
CA ILE A 288 -47.45 -41.06 21.46
C ILE A 288 -48.25 -41.50 22.70
N LYS A 289 -47.93 -40.94 23.88
CA LYS A 289 -48.66 -41.25 25.11
C LYS A 289 -50.06 -40.62 25.14
N GLU A 290 -50.22 -39.43 24.57
CA GLU A 290 -51.48 -38.66 24.64
C GLU A 290 -52.45 -39.00 23.51
N ALA A 291 -51.95 -39.23 22.29
CA ALA A 291 -52.78 -39.46 21.10
C ALA A 291 -52.55 -40.84 20.45
N GLY A 292 -51.55 -41.60 20.88
CA GLY A 292 -51.12 -42.82 20.21
C GLY A 292 -50.18 -42.55 19.02
N PRO A 293 -49.64 -43.61 18.39
CA PRO A 293 -48.91 -43.47 17.14
C PRO A 293 -49.88 -43.11 16.01
N LEU A 294 -49.53 -42.13 15.18
CA LEU A 294 -50.33 -41.75 14.01
C LEU A 294 -49.94 -42.62 12.81
N GLU A 295 -50.80 -43.55 12.40
CA GLU A 295 -50.53 -44.38 11.23
C GLU A 295 -50.82 -43.65 9.91
N GLN A 296 -50.21 -44.14 8.82
CA GLN A 296 -50.40 -43.54 7.51
C GLN A 296 -51.81 -43.85 6.98
N GLY A 297 -52.65 -42.82 6.83
CA GLY A 297 -54.01 -42.95 6.31
C GLY A 297 -55.10 -42.83 7.37
N GLU A 298 -54.74 -42.77 8.65
CA GLU A 298 -55.70 -42.49 9.73
C GLU A 298 -56.24 -41.06 9.66
N LYS A 299 -57.50 -40.89 10.11
CA LYS A 299 -58.13 -39.57 10.19
C LYS A 299 -57.51 -38.78 11.34
N ILE A 300 -57.07 -37.58 11.02
CA ILE A 300 -56.47 -36.66 11.97
C ILE A 300 -57.51 -36.24 13.02
N THR A 301 -57.20 -36.50 14.28
CA THR A 301 -58.07 -36.20 15.41
C THR A 301 -57.88 -34.77 15.92
N ASP A 302 -58.79 -34.29 16.77
CA ASP A 302 -58.60 -32.98 17.41
C ASP A 302 -57.47 -32.98 18.45
N ALA A 303 -57.12 -34.17 18.98
CA ALA A 303 -55.94 -34.33 19.83
C ALA A 303 -54.65 -34.06 19.03
N ASP A 304 -54.53 -34.61 17.81
CA ASP A 304 -53.39 -34.39 16.92
C ASP A 304 -53.22 -32.91 16.59
N LYS A 305 -54.31 -32.21 16.30
CA LYS A 305 -54.30 -30.76 16.04
C LYS A 305 -53.82 -29.96 17.25
N LYS A 306 -54.25 -30.32 18.47
CA LYS A 306 -53.79 -29.66 19.70
C LYS A 306 -52.30 -29.89 19.94
N LEU A 307 -51.81 -31.12 19.72
CA LEU A 307 -50.40 -31.46 19.83
C LEU A 307 -49.55 -30.72 18.78
N ALA A 308 -50.03 -30.64 17.55
CA ALA A 308 -49.41 -29.87 16.46
C ALA A 308 -49.27 -28.38 16.82
N LEU A 309 -50.33 -27.77 17.38
CA LEU A 309 -50.28 -26.39 17.86
C LEU A 309 -49.35 -26.22 19.05
N SER A 310 -49.32 -27.19 19.98
CA SER A 310 -48.36 -27.18 21.08
C SER A 310 -46.92 -27.17 20.56
N TYR A 311 -46.60 -28.06 19.61
CA TYR A 311 -45.28 -28.15 18.99
C TYR A 311 -44.80 -26.80 18.43
N ILE A 312 -45.66 -26.17 17.63
CA ILE A 312 -45.37 -24.88 16.98
C ILE A 312 -45.16 -23.80 18.05
N ASN A 313 -46.01 -23.75 19.06
CA ASN A 313 -46.00 -22.66 20.04
C ASN A 313 -44.93 -22.84 21.13
N ASN A 314 -44.53 -24.07 21.46
CA ASN A 314 -43.63 -24.35 22.57
C ASN A 314 -42.29 -24.90 22.10
N GLU A 315 -42.27 -26.10 21.53
CA GLU A 315 -41.06 -26.84 21.18
C GLU A 315 -40.25 -26.12 20.09
N LEU A 316 -40.90 -25.68 19.01
CA LEU A 316 -40.26 -24.93 17.93
C LEU A 316 -39.67 -23.60 18.44
N ASN A 317 -40.35 -22.95 19.38
CA ASN A 317 -39.85 -21.75 20.04
C ASN A 317 -38.60 -22.02 20.89
N GLN A 318 -38.53 -23.16 21.60
CA GLN A 318 -37.32 -23.54 22.34
C GLN A 318 -36.14 -23.81 21.40
N ILE A 319 -36.38 -24.49 20.28
CA ILE A 319 -35.37 -24.72 19.24
C ILE A 319 -34.84 -23.38 18.71
N ARG A 320 -35.75 -22.45 18.37
CA ARG A 320 -35.40 -21.11 17.91
C ARG A 320 -34.53 -20.34 18.91
N LEU A 321 -34.86 -20.41 20.20
CA LEU A 321 -34.07 -19.74 21.25
C LEU A 321 -32.63 -20.29 21.32
N LYS A 322 -32.43 -21.60 21.11
CA LYS A 322 -31.09 -22.20 21.07
C LYS A 322 -30.30 -21.76 19.84
N GLU A 323 -30.94 -21.64 18.68
CA GLU A 323 -30.30 -21.19 17.45
C GLU A 323 -29.95 -19.69 17.49
N GLU A 324 -30.84 -18.85 18.03
CA GLU A 324 -30.56 -17.43 18.25
C GLU A 324 -29.42 -17.22 19.26
N LYS A 325 -29.32 -18.08 20.29
CA LYS A 325 -28.16 -18.07 21.20
C LYS A 325 -26.85 -18.32 20.45
N MET A 326 -26.79 -19.33 19.57
CA MET A 326 -25.60 -19.59 18.75
C MET A 326 -25.29 -18.43 17.81
N LYS A 327 -26.30 -17.87 17.13
CA LYS A 327 -26.15 -16.71 16.25
C LYS A 327 -25.60 -15.48 16.99
N LYS A 328 -26.04 -15.24 18.23
CA LYS A 328 -25.50 -14.19 19.11
C LYS A 328 -24.02 -14.43 19.40
N GLN A 329 -23.63 -15.65 19.78
CA GLN A 329 -22.23 -16.01 20.02
C GLN A 329 -21.35 -15.84 18.76
N MET A 330 -21.87 -16.22 17.59
CA MET A 330 -21.20 -15.99 16.31
C MET A 330 -20.99 -14.49 16.06
N ARG A 331 -22.02 -13.66 16.29
CA ARG A 331 -21.94 -12.20 16.13
C ARG A 331 -20.93 -11.56 17.09
N GLU A 332 -20.88 -12.00 18.34
CA GLU A 332 -19.88 -11.54 19.32
C GLU A 332 -18.46 -11.85 18.82
N ASN A 333 -18.20 -13.06 18.34
CA ASN A 333 -16.91 -13.40 17.79
C ASN A 333 -16.58 -12.62 16.51
N ILE A 334 -17.52 -12.45 15.59
CA ILE A 334 -17.34 -11.62 14.38
C ILE A 334 -16.96 -10.17 14.75
N SER A 335 -17.59 -9.61 15.78
CA SER A 335 -17.24 -8.27 16.27
C SER A 335 -15.80 -8.19 16.81
N LEU A 336 -15.33 -9.26 17.47
CA LEU A 336 -13.95 -9.39 17.92
C LEU A 336 -12.97 -9.51 16.74
N ILE A 337 -13.31 -10.27 15.69
CA ILE A 337 -12.51 -10.33 14.44
C ILE A 337 -12.34 -8.94 13.85
N GLN A 338 -13.45 -8.24 13.67
CA GLN A 338 -13.47 -6.90 13.10
C GLN A 338 -12.62 -5.95 13.97
N GLY A 339 -12.79 -6.00 15.30
CA GLY A 339 -12.01 -5.21 16.25
C GLY A 339 -10.51 -5.50 16.25
N LEU A 340 -10.08 -6.75 16.06
CA LEU A 340 -8.64 -7.06 15.90
C LEU A 340 -8.12 -6.67 14.52
N SER A 341 -8.94 -6.84 13.49
CA SER A 341 -8.59 -6.52 12.11
C SER A 341 -8.36 -5.02 11.90
N MET A 342 -8.99 -4.15 12.70
CA MET A 342 -8.79 -2.71 12.58
C MET A 342 -7.38 -2.24 12.98
N VAL A 343 -6.62 -3.07 13.72
CA VAL A 343 -5.32 -2.69 14.28
C VAL A 343 -4.22 -2.68 13.22
N PHE A 344 -4.25 -3.61 12.26
CA PHE A 344 -3.22 -3.69 11.23
C PHE A 344 -3.78 -3.31 9.86
N PRO A 345 -3.06 -2.50 9.04
CA PRO A 345 -3.56 -2.08 7.73
C PRO A 345 -3.96 -3.24 6.81
N THR A 346 -3.20 -4.34 6.84
CA THR A 346 -3.43 -5.51 5.99
C THR A 346 -4.66 -6.30 6.41
N THR A 347 -4.86 -6.55 7.72
CA THR A 347 -6.06 -7.23 8.21
C THR A 347 -7.30 -6.34 8.11
N CYS A 348 -7.15 -5.02 8.25
CA CYS A 348 -8.23 -4.05 8.03
C CYS A 348 -8.70 -4.07 6.58
N TYR A 349 -7.74 -4.07 5.63
CA TYR A 349 -8.02 -4.24 4.20
C TYR A 349 -8.73 -5.57 3.92
N LEU A 350 -8.21 -6.69 4.40
CA LEU A 350 -8.82 -8.01 4.20
C LEU A 350 -10.24 -8.07 4.79
N SER A 351 -10.46 -7.52 5.99
CA SER A 351 -11.78 -7.46 6.60
C SER A 351 -12.77 -6.63 5.76
N ALA A 352 -12.35 -5.47 5.25
CA ALA A 352 -13.18 -4.63 4.39
C ALA A 352 -13.51 -5.33 3.07
N VAL A 353 -12.52 -5.93 2.42
CA VAL A 353 -12.70 -6.70 1.18
C VAL A 353 -13.69 -7.85 1.39
N ASN A 354 -13.60 -8.59 2.50
CA ASN A 354 -14.51 -9.68 2.80
C ASN A 354 -15.97 -9.20 2.88
N GLU A 355 -16.25 -8.08 3.57
CA GLU A 355 -17.62 -7.56 3.67
C GLU A 355 -18.12 -6.92 2.36
N ILE A 356 -17.25 -6.22 1.63
CA ILE A 356 -17.59 -5.58 0.35
C ILE A 356 -17.89 -6.63 -0.73
N SER A 357 -17.23 -7.79 -0.67
CA SER A 357 -17.47 -8.92 -1.58
C SER A 357 -18.87 -9.51 -1.52
N SER A 358 -19.69 -9.09 -0.55
CA SER A 358 -20.94 -9.72 -0.13
C SER A 358 -20.78 -11.13 0.45
N ARG A 359 -19.58 -11.70 0.48
CA ARG A 359 -19.28 -13.03 1.08
C ARG A 359 -18.69 -12.90 2.50
N GLY A 360 -18.95 -11.77 3.14
CA GLY A 360 -18.50 -11.42 4.50
C GLY A 360 -19.24 -12.17 5.60
N TYR A 361 -18.84 -11.91 6.84
CA TYR A 361 -19.44 -12.53 8.02
C TYR A 361 -20.88 -12.04 8.26
N GLU A 362 -21.18 -10.77 7.95
CA GLU A 362 -22.52 -10.23 8.18
C GLU A 362 -23.56 -10.89 7.26
N ASN A 363 -23.23 -11.10 5.98
CA ASN A 363 -24.14 -11.81 5.07
C ASN A 363 -24.26 -13.31 5.41
N LEU A 364 -23.22 -13.91 6.00
CA LEU A 364 -23.34 -15.27 6.56
C LEU A 364 -24.37 -15.32 7.69
N LEU A 365 -24.32 -14.37 8.64
CA LEU A 365 -25.29 -14.28 9.73
C LEU A 365 -26.72 -14.04 9.23
N GLU A 366 -26.86 -13.23 8.18
CA GLU A 366 -28.15 -12.95 7.57
C GLU A 366 -28.69 -14.12 6.77
N TYR A 367 -27.84 -14.79 5.99
CA TYR A 367 -28.22 -16.02 5.30
C TYR A 367 -28.68 -17.08 6.30
N TYR A 368 -27.96 -17.22 7.42
CA TYR A 368 -28.36 -18.11 8.50
C TYR A 368 -29.72 -17.71 9.09
N GLY A 369 -29.93 -16.42 9.37
CA GLY A 369 -31.23 -15.90 9.83
C GLY A 369 -32.36 -16.12 8.82
N PHE A 370 -32.08 -15.93 7.54
CA PHE A 370 -33.01 -16.16 6.44
C PHE A 370 -33.40 -17.64 6.35
N ALA A 371 -32.43 -18.55 6.34
CA ALA A 371 -32.68 -19.99 6.30
C ALA A 371 -33.47 -20.47 7.54
N LEU A 372 -33.20 -19.90 8.72
CA LEU A 372 -33.98 -20.18 9.93
C LEU A 372 -35.43 -19.67 9.84
N GLY A 373 -35.64 -18.47 9.33
CA GLY A 373 -36.99 -17.93 9.10
C GLY A 373 -37.77 -18.78 8.11
N GLN A 374 -37.16 -19.10 6.97
CA GLN A 374 -37.71 -20.00 5.96
C GLN A 374 -38.06 -21.38 6.53
N LYS A 375 -37.22 -21.92 7.44
CA LYS A 375 -37.51 -23.17 8.13
C LYS A 375 -38.72 -23.08 9.04
N GLN A 376 -38.84 -22.03 9.84
CA GLN A 376 -39.98 -21.85 10.74
C GLN A 376 -41.28 -21.72 9.96
N GLU A 377 -41.29 -20.86 8.94
CA GLU A 377 -42.46 -20.67 8.07
C GLU A 377 -42.82 -21.98 7.34
N PHE A 378 -41.82 -22.74 6.87
CA PHE A 378 -42.06 -24.03 6.21
C PHE A 378 -42.63 -25.08 7.17
N VAL A 379 -42.11 -25.20 8.39
CA VAL A 379 -42.64 -26.12 9.41
C VAL A 379 -44.11 -25.77 9.72
N THR A 380 -44.41 -24.49 9.96
CA THR A 380 -45.79 -24.04 10.20
C THR A 380 -46.69 -24.33 9.00
N TYR A 381 -46.23 -24.06 7.78
CA TYR A 381 -46.96 -24.37 6.55
C TYR A 381 -47.25 -25.87 6.40
N ILE A 382 -46.26 -26.73 6.63
CA ILE A 382 -46.44 -28.18 6.56
C ILE A 382 -47.43 -28.66 7.62
N PHE A 383 -47.35 -28.14 8.84
CA PHE A 383 -48.29 -28.51 9.90
C PHE A 383 -49.72 -28.06 9.57
N GLU A 384 -49.89 -26.84 9.05
CA GLU A 384 -51.19 -26.33 8.61
C GLU A 384 -51.80 -27.18 7.49
N LYS A 385 -50.98 -27.55 6.49
CA LYS A 385 -51.44 -28.36 5.37
C LYS A 385 -51.70 -29.82 5.74
N VAL A 386 -50.89 -30.40 6.62
CA VAL A 386 -51.04 -31.79 7.03
C VAL A 386 -52.16 -31.96 8.05
N TYR A 387 -52.24 -31.13 9.09
CA TYR A 387 -53.16 -31.34 10.22
C TYR A 387 -54.50 -30.58 10.12
N PHE A 388 -54.54 -29.49 9.35
CA PHE A 388 -55.71 -28.60 9.33
C PHE A 388 -56.38 -28.49 7.96
N SER A 389 -55.73 -28.98 6.90
CA SER A 389 -56.26 -28.88 5.54
C SER A 389 -56.47 -30.26 4.89
N ASN A 390 -57.51 -30.42 4.08
CA ASN A 390 -57.77 -31.66 3.31
C ASN A 390 -57.21 -31.58 1.87
N PHE A 391 -56.03 -30.99 1.67
CA PHE A 391 -55.46 -30.86 0.32
C PHE A 391 -54.81 -32.18 -0.11
N SER A 392 -55.19 -32.68 -1.28
CA SER A 392 -54.54 -33.82 -1.95
C SER A 392 -53.33 -33.40 -2.78
N ASN A 393 -53.34 -32.18 -3.35
CA ASN A 393 -52.29 -31.70 -4.24
C ASN A 393 -51.26 -30.84 -3.51
N VAL A 394 -49.97 -31.13 -3.71
CA VAL A 394 -48.87 -30.34 -3.13
C VAL A 394 -48.82 -28.96 -3.77
N VAL A 395 -48.91 -27.92 -2.94
CA VAL A 395 -48.65 -26.54 -3.33
C VAL A 395 -47.22 -26.19 -2.89
N PRO A 396 -46.38 -25.62 -3.78
CA PRO A 396 -45.04 -25.19 -3.40
C PRO A 396 -45.12 -24.14 -2.29
N PHE A 397 -44.26 -24.29 -1.27
CA PHE A 397 -44.18 -23.31 -0.19
C PHE A 397 -43.58 -21.98 -0.67
N ALA A 398 -42.51 -22.07 -1.46
CA ALA A 398 -41.77 -20.92 -1.92
C ALA A 398 -41.68 -20.92 -3.45
N ASP A 399 -42.16 -19.82 -4.04
CA ASP A 399 -42.07 -19.56 -5.47
C ASP A 399 -40.67 -19.09 -5.82
N GLY A 400 -40.00 -19.77 -6.75
CA GLY A 400 -38.79 -19.34 -7.47
C GLY A 400 -37.78 -18.49 -6.69
N ASP A 401 -38.01 -17.17 -6.63
CA ASP A 401 -37.12 -16.19 -6.02
C ASP A 401 -37.16 -16.17 -4.48
N LYS A 402 -38.23 -16.66 -3.84
CA LYS A 402 -38.31 -16.79 -2.36
C LYS A 402 -37.25 -17.75 -1.81
N ASN A 403 -36.71 -18.64 -2.63
CA ASN A 403 -35.64 -19.58 -2.25
C ASN A 403 -34.24 -18.98 -2.38
N ILE A 404 -34.13 -17.71 -2.79
CA ILE A 404 -32.86 -17.08 -3.10
C ILE A 404 -32.58 -15.99 -2.09
N PHE A 405 -31.48 -16.16 -1.36
CA PHE A 405 -30.94 -15.10 -0.55
C PHE A 405 -30.04 -14.21 -1.40
N HIS A 406 -30.47 -12.98 -1.63
CA HIS A 406 -29.69 -11.97 -2.32
C HIS A 406 -28.75 -11.28 -1.32
N ALA A 407 -27.46 -11.64 -1.37
CA ALA A 407 -26.46 -11.01 -0.51
C ALA A 407 -26.21 -9.56 -0.95
N ALA A 408 -25.97 -8.68 0.03
CA ALA A 408 -25.65 -7.29 -0.22
C ALA A 408 -24.17 -7.01 0.10
N SER A 409 -23.51 -6.16 -0.67
CA SER A 409 -22.20 -5.62 -0.26
C SER A 409 -22.36 -4.82 1.04
N ARG A 410 -21.41 -4.97 1.96
CA ARG A 410 -21.43 -4.33 3.29
C ARG A 410 -20.08 -3.71 3.61
N LEU A 411 -20.07 -2.88 4.65
CA LEU A 411 -18.85 -2.37 5.26
C LEU A 411 -18.69 -2.95 6.66
N PRO A 412 -17.46 -3.26 7.12
CA PRO A 412 -17.23 -3.65 8.51
C PRO A 412 -17.71 -2.56 9.47
N ARG A 413 -18.28 -2.94 10.61
CA ARG A 413 -18.82 -1.98 11.60
C ARG A 413 -17.75 -1.02 12.14
N VAL A 414 -16.51 -1.50 12.20
CA VAL A 414 -15.35 -0.77 12.72
C VAL A 414 -14.48 -0.13 11.62
N LEU A 415 -14.97 -0.06 10.38
CA LEU A 415 -14.20 0.45 9.24
C LEU A 415 -13.58 1.83 9.54
N TRP A 416 -14.37 2.77 10.06
CA TRP A 416 -13.91 4.13 10.34
C TRP A 416 -12.78 4.18 11.38
N TRP A 417 -12.84 3.32 12.40
CA TRP A 417 -11.77 3.21 13.38
C TRP A 417 -10.49 2.62 12.76
N GLY A 418 -10.62 1.61 11.91
CA GLY A 418 -9.48 1.07 11.15
C GLY A 418 -8.85 2.10 10.22
N LEU A 419 -9.67 2.91 9.52
CA LEU A 419 -9.20 4.01 8.70
C LEU A 419 -8.42 5.06 9.53
N LEU A 420 -8.95 5.45 10.69
CA LEU A 420 -8.30 6.39 11.58
C LEU A 420 -6.95 5.86 12.09
N ILE A 421 -6.90 4.61 12.55
CA ILE A 421 -5.67 3.95 13.02
C ILE A 421 -4.63 3.89 11.90
N ASN A 422 -5.03 3.53 10.68
CA ASN A 422 -4.14 3.52 9.52
C ASN A 422 -3.57 4.92 9.19
N LEU A 423 -4.39 5.97 9.28
CA LEU A 423 -3.94 7.34 9.11
C LEU A 423 -2.93 7.75 10.21
N LEU A 424 -3.15 7.32 11.46
CA LEU A 424 -2.20 7.53 12.55
C LEU A 424 -0.87 6.82 12.31
N TYR A 425 -0.89 5.57 11.81
CA TYR A 425 0.34 4.87 11.40
C TYR A 425 1.08 5.62 10.29
N ILE A 426 0.36 6.07 9.26
CA ILE A 426 0.95 6.85 8.16
C ILE A 426 1.59 8.13 8.70
N ALA A 427 0.90 8.85 9.58
CA ALA A 427 1.41 10.09 10.19
C ALA A 427 2.65 9.82 11.04
N ALA A 428 2.62 8.81 11.91
CA ALA A 428 3.72 8.44 12.79
C ALA A 428 4.96 7.98 12.00
N LEU A 429 4.78 7.13 10.98
CA LEU A 429 5.86 6.66 10.12
C LEU A 429 6.40 7.79 9.24
N SER A 430 5.55 8.70 8.74
CA SER A 430 5.99 9.87 7.98
C SER A 430 6.82 10.82 8.83
N TRP A 431 6.40 11.05 10.08
CA TRP A 431 7.14 11.83 11.05
C TRP A 431 8.49 11.20 11.39
N TRP A 432 8.52 9.90 11.64
CA TRP A 432 9.76 9.17 11.89
C TRP A 432 10.71 9.19 10.69
N SER A 433 10.17 8.94 9.49
CA SER A 433 10.89 9.04 8.21
C SER A 433 11.48 10.44 8.03
N TYR A 434 10.73 11.50 8.35
CA TYR A 434 11.24 12.87 8.31
C TYR A 434 12.38 13.13 9.30
N ILE A 435 12.26 12.68 10.56
CA ILE A 435 13.33 12.83 11.55
C ILE A 435 14.58 12.10 11.08
N ARG A 436 14.44 10.86 10.59
CA ARG A 436 15.56 10.06 10.07
C ARG A 436 16.17 10.68 8.84
N PHE A 437 15.36 11.19 7.90
CA PHE A 437 15.80 11.93 6.73
C PHE A 437 16.61 13.17 7.13
N LYS A 438 16.09 13.98 8.06
CA LYS A 438 16.82 15.15 8.60
C LYS A 438 18.15 14.72 9.24
N LYS A 439 18.14 13.65 10.03
CA LYS A 439 19.35 13.08 10.63
C LYS A 439 20.32 12.51 9.59
N ALA A 440 19.84 11.94 8.49
CA ALA A 440 20.67 11.40 7.42
C ALA A 440 21.30 12.52 6.58
N LEU A 441 20.62 13.65 6.46
CA LEU A 441 21.18 14.87 5.89
C LEU A 441 22.19 15.55 6.83
N SER A 442 21.98 15.46 8.15
CA SER A 442 22.89 16.07 9.13
C SER A 442 24.07 15.18 9.52
N LYS A 443 23.91 13.86 9.51
CA LYS A 443 24.97 12.88 9.78
C LYS A 443 25.76 12.64 8.49
N LEU A 444 26.76 13.47 8.27
CA LEU A 444 27.96 13.01 7.56
C LEU A 444 28.69 12.03 8.49
N PRO A 445 29.34 10.97 7.97
CA PRO A 445 30.03 9.98 8.82
C PRO A 445 31.05 10.68 9.73
N VAL A 446 30.86 10.57 11.04
CA VAL A 446 31.84 11.03 12.04
C VAL A 446 32.36 9.76 12.67
N GLU A 447 33.53 9.32 12.24
CA GLU A 447 34.39 8.57 13.14
C GLU A 447 35.01 9.60 14.10
N LYS A 448 34.88 9.32 15.40
CA LYS A 448 35.54 10.12 16.42
C LYS A 448 37.02 9.78 16.36
N GLU A 449 37.79 10.55 15.59
CA GLU A 449 39.22 10.62 15.84
C GLU A 449 39.47 11.57 17.01
N GLU A 450 40.44 11.18 17.83
CA GLU A 450 40.99 11.96 18.92
C GLU A 450 41.45 13.32 18.39
N GLU A 451 41.06 14.40 19.08
CA GLU A 451 41.42 15.77 18.77
C GLU A 451 42.94 15.90 18.62
N THR A 452 43.41 15.94 17.37
CA THR A 452 44.76 16.39 17.05
C THR A 452 44.67 17.90 16.81
N GLY A 453 45.45 18.67 17.56
CA GLY A 453 45.29 20.13 17.77
C GLY A 453 45.56 21.06 16.57
N GLU A 454 45.23 20.66 15.35
CA GLU A 454 45.42 21.45 14.11
C GLU A 454 44.14 22.15 13.59
N SER A 455 42.96 21.98 14.22
CA SER A 455 41.71 22.58 13.68
C SER A 455 41.62 24.11 13.81
N THR A 456 42.31 24.71 14.77
CA THR A 456 42.11 26.12 15.15
C THR A 456 42.63 27.14 14.13
N GLU A 457 43.69 26.83 13.38
CA GLU A 457 44.24 27.77 12.38
C GLU A 457 43.31 27.91 11.16
N PHE A 458 42.72 26.79 10.74
CA PHE A 458 41.80 26.72 9.61
C PHE A 458 40.50 27.52 9.85
N GLU A 459 39.93 27.40 11.05
CA GLU A 459 38.71 28.09 11.45
C GLU A 459 38.88 29.61 11.36
N THR A 460 40.04 30.11 11.79
CA THR A 460 40.36 31.53 11.85
C THR A 460 40.45 32.17 10.46
N GLU A 461 41.00 31.46 9.46
CA GLU A 461 41.12 31.97 8.08
C GLU A 461 39.76 32.12 7.38
N ILE A 462 38.89 31.12 7.49
CA ILE A 462 37.57 31.16 6.84
C ILE A 462 36.69 32.23 7.49
N GLU A 463 36.77 32.37 8.82
CA GLU A 463 36.07 33.42 9.53
C GLU A 463 36.58 34.81 9.10
N ALA A 464 37.89 35.00 8.97
CA ALA A 464 38.49 36.25 8.49
C ALA A 464 38.07 36.59 7.04
N ALA A 465 38.04 35.60 6.13
CA ALA A 465 37.60 35.82 4.75
C ALA A 465 36.11 36.23 4.68
N LEU A 466 35.25 35.59 5.48
CA LEU A 466 33.82 35.90 5.51
C LEU A 466 33.51 37.24 6.19
N GLN A 467 34.26 37.62 7.22
CA GLN A 467 34.13 38.92 7.87
C GLN A 467 34.64 40.07 6.99
N SER A 468 35.73 39.86 6.26
CA SER A 468 36.30 40.87 5.34
C SER A 468 35.48 41.06 4.06
N GLY A 469 34.64 40.09 3.70
CA GLY A 469 33.93 40.07 2.42
C GLY A 469 34.85 39.84 1.22
N GLN A 470 36.12 39.51 1.46
CA GLN A 470 37.05 39.11 0.41
C GLN A 470 36.74 37.69 -0.06
N GLY A 471 36.84 37.49 -1.36
CA GLY A 471 36.73 36.16 -1.96
C GLY A 471 37.69 35.16 -1.36
N TYR A 472 37.25 33.93 -1.14
CA TYR A 472 38.11 32.84 -0.70
C TYR A 472 37.91 31.64 -1.59
N PHE A 473 38.99 31.11 -2.14
CA PHE A 473 38.99 29.87 -2.90
C PHE A 473 40.10 28.97 -2.36
N ASN A 474 39.74 27.75 -1.97
CA ASN A 474 40.72 26.78 -1.50
C ASN A 474 40.34 25.35 -1.93
N VAL A 475 41.38 24.54 -2.20
CA VAL A 475 41.28 23.16 -2.67
C VAL A 475 41.79 22.24 -1.58
N TYR A 476 40.98 21.26 -1.20
CA TYR A 476 41.34 20.26 -0.21
C TYR A 476 41.40 18.90 -0.89
N HIS A 477 42.59 18.30 -0.86
CA HIS A 477 42.75 16.89 -1.15
C HIS A 477 42.29 16.08 0.05
N VAL A 478 41.41 15.11 -0.17
CA VAL A 478 40.79 14.37 0.92
C VAL A 478 40.96 12.88 0.70
N ASP A 479 41.67 12.23 1.63
CA ASP A 479 41.82 10.78 1.63
C ASP A 479 40.48 10.11 1.99
N GLY A 480 40.15 9.02 1.30
CA GLY A 480 38.78 8.50 1.21
C GLY A 480 38.09 8.18 2.55
N ASP A 481 38.87 7.84 3.58
CA ASP A 481 38.37 7.46 4.91
C ASP A 481 38.29 8.65 5.89
N VAL A 482 39.17 9.66 5.77
CA VAL A 482 39.20 10.90 6.61
C VAL A 482 38.11 11.90 6.16
N TYR A 483 37.57 11.69 4.96
CA TYR A 483 36.66 12.55 4.21
C TYR A 483 35.42 13.04 4.94
N ALA A 484 34.76 12.15 5.66
CA ALA A 484 33.44 12.47 6.19
C ALA A 484 33.48 13.31 7.46
N SER A 485 34.55 13.14 8.26
CA SER A 485 34.80 13.85 9.51
C SER A 485 35.22 15.30 9.25
N LEU A 486 36.23 15.49 8.39
CA LEU A 486 36.79 16.80 8.07
C LEU A 486 35.73 17.73 7.47
N VAL A 487 35.02 17.25 6.44
CA VAL A 487 33.98 18.02 5.74
C VAL A 487 32.83 18.37 6.69
N TYR A 488 32.49 17.49 7.63
CA TYR A 488 31.46 17.76 8.62
C TYR A 488 31.88 18.82 9.62
N ASN A 489 33.09 18.75 10.17
CA ASN A 489 33.56 19.72 11.16
C ASN A 489 33.63 21.11 10.53
N ILE A 490 34.23 21.21 9.34
CA ILE A 490 34.30 22.44 8.55
C ILE A 490 32.90 23.01 8.29
N ILE A 491 31.98 22.21 7.74
CA ILE A 491 30.63 22.69 7.42
C ILE A 491 29.85 23.04 8.70
N ARG A 492 29.95 22.22 9.74
CA ARG A 492 29.24 22.41 11.00
C ARG A 492 29.71 23.68 11.68
N GLU A 493 31.01 23.92 11.75
CA GLU A 493 31.57 25.11 12.38
C GLU A 493 31.28 26.35 11.57
N ILE A 494 31.44 26.32 10.24
CA ILE A 494 31.03 27.44 9.36
C ILE A 494 29.54 27.77 9.54
N ILE A 495 28.66 26.76 9.56
CA ILE A 495 27.22 26.96 9.75
C ILE A 495 26.91 27.47 11.17
N THR A 496 27.58 26.94 12.20
CA THR A 496 27.30 27.23 13.61
C THR A 496 27.86 28.59 14.02
N ALA A 497 29.13 28.87 13.71
CA ALA A 497 29.80 30.13 14.01
C ALA A 497 29.10 31.31 13.33
N MET A 498 28.71 31.16 12.06
CA MET A 498 28.27 32.31 11.27
C MET A 498 26.76 32.46 11.14
N LYS A 499 25.97 31.54 11.70
CA LYS A 499 24.50 31.47 11.53
C LYS A 499 24.09 31.48 10.04
N ILE A 500 24.99 31.09 9.12
CA ILE A 500 24.74 31.12 7.67
C ILE A 500 23.86 29.94 7.31
N LYS A 501 22.61 30.24 6.93
CA LYS A 501 21.60 29.22 6.61
C LYS A 501 21.62 28.78 5.15
N ILE A 502 22.45 29.38 4.29
CA ILE A 502 22.34 29.22 2.84
C ILE A 502 23.72 29.09 2.19
N PHE A 503 24.02 27.91 1.66
CA PHE A 503 25.18 27.59 0.83
C PHE A 503 24.72 26.76 -0.36
N GLN A 504 25.52 26.68 -1.43
CA GLN A 504 25.26 25.81 -2.58
C GLN A 504 26.23 24.63 -2.57
N TYR A 505 25.68 23.43 -2.50
CA TYR A 505 26.45 22.20 -2.67
C TYR A 505 26.38 21.75 -4.13
N ILE A 506 27.51 21.35 -4.71
CA ILE A 506 27.59 20.73 -6.03
C ILE A 506 28.43 19.46 -5.90
N CYS A 507 27.85 18.33 -6.28
CA CYS A 507 28.52 17.02 -6.23
C CYS A 507 28.90 16.52 -7.62
N HIS A 508 29.73 15.48 -7.65
CA HIS A 508 30.09 14.76 -8.87
C HIS A 508 28.86 14.31 -9.67
N PHE A 509 28.92 14.43 -10.99
CA PHE A 509 27.81 14.20 -11.92
C PHE A 509 27.09 12.84 -11.75
N ASN A 510 27.83 11.77 -11.48
CA ASN A 510 27.29 10.41 -11.29
C ASN A 510 26.26 10.29 -10.14
N HIS A 511 26.18 11.29 -9.26
CA HIS A 511 25.16 11.33 -8.22
C HIS A 511 23.81 11.90 -8.68
N PHE A 512 23.78 12.59 -9.82
CA PHE A 512 22.54 13.12 -10.39
C PHE A 512 21.65 12.00 -10.97
N PRO A 513 20.32 12.21 -11.04
CA PRO A 513 19.40 11.17 -11.49
C PRO A 513 19.63 10.85 -12.98
N PRO A 514 20.15 9.67 -13.35
CA PRO A 514 20.66 9.40 -14.69
C PRO A 514 19.59 9.50 -15.79
N ASP A 515 18.32 9.33 -15.43
CA ASP A 515 17.20 9.25 -16.36
C ASP A 515 16.52 10.58 -16.67
N LEU A 516 16.83 11.65 -15.93
CA LEU A 516 16.30 12.99 -16.19
C LEU A 516 16.93 13.60 -17.44
N LYS A 517 16.15 14.39 -18.17
CA LYS A 517 16.71 15.29 -19.19
C LYS A 517 17.34 16.50 -18.51
N VAL A 518 18.37 17.07 -19.15
CA VAL A 518 19.05 18.28 -18.66
C VAL A 518 18.07 19.42 -18.40
N VAL A 519 17.15 19.69 -19.34
CA VAL A 519 16.14 20.76 -19.18
C VAL A 519 15.25 20.58 -17.94
N ASP A 520 14.87 19.34 -17.63
CA ASP A 520 14.01 19.03 -16.49
C ASP A 520 14.77 19.19 -15.17
N PHE A 521 16.03 18.74 -15.16
CA PHE A 521 16.92 18.91 -14.02
C PHE A 521 17.20 20.38 -13.73
N LEU A 522 17.52 21.18 -14.75
CA LEU A 522 17.71 22.62 -14.60
C LEU A 522 16.42 23.32 -14.15
N SER A 523 15.26 22.92 -14.68
CA SER A 523 13.95 23.44 -14.24
C SER A 523 13.67 23.14 -12.75
N LEU A 524 14.03 21.95 -12.28
CA LEU A 524 13.96 21.58 -10.86
C LEU A 524 14.86 22.48 -10.01
N VAL A 525 16.13 22.66 -10.41
CA VAL A 525 17.11 23.51 -9.71
C VAL A 525 16.64 24.97 -9.65
N ARG A 526 16.18 25.53 -10.78
CA ARG A 526 15.61 26.89 -10.85
C ARG A 526 14.38 27.05 -9.97
N GLY A 527 13.51 26.04 -9.92
CA GLY A 527 12.30 26.04 -9.12
C GLY A 527 12.55 25.99 -7.60
N LEU A 528 13.69 25.41 -7.19
CA LEU A 528 14.08 25.31 -5.78
C LEU A 528 14.82 26.55 -5.29
N GLY A 529 15.64 27.16 -6.14
CA GLY A 529 16.25 28.44 -5.83
C GLY A 529 15.18 29.52 -5.68
N ARG A 530 15.07 30.14 -4.49
CA ARG A 530 14.45 31.46 -4.36
C ARG A 530 15.31 32.46 -5.14
N GLN A 531 15.13 32.56 -6.45
CA GLN A 531 15.78 33.62 -7.22
C GLN A 531 15.12 34.95 -6.84
N ASN A 532 15.93 35.92 -6.41
CA ASN A 532 15.50 37.31 -6.33
C ASN A 532 14.96 37.70 -7.71
N ARG A 533 13.75 38.25 -7.76
CA ARG A 533 13.08 38.61 -9.03
C ARG A 533 13.92 39.56 -9.89
N GLU A 534 14.84 40.30 -9.28
CA GLU A 534 15.75 41.24 -9.92
C GLU A 534 16.76 40.54 -10.85
N HIS A 535 17.41 39.46 -10.42
CA HIS A 535 18.37 38.73 -11.28
C HIS A 535 17.74 37.98 -12.45
N LYS A 536 16.42 37.79 -12.46
CA LYS A 536 15.73 37.15 -13.59
C LYS A 536 15.71 38.03 -14.84
N LYS A 537 15.89 39.35 -14.70
CA LYS A 537 16.00 40.28 -15.84
C LYS A 537 17.38 40.25 -16.48
N GLU A 538 18.44 40.07 -15.69
CA GLU A 538 19.83 40.02 -16.19
C GLU A 538 20.20 38.67 -16.81
N THR A 539 19.69 37.57 -16.25
CA THR A 539 19.94 36.21 -16.78
C THR A 539 19.11 35.84 -18.00
N GLY A 540 18.20 36.72 -18.46
CA GLY A 540 17.47 36.54 -19.72
C GLY A 540 18.34 36.74 -20.96
N ALA A 541 19.53 37.34 -20.82
CA ALA A 541 20.49 37.55 -21.89
C ALA A 541 21.47 36.37 -21.97
N GLY A 542 21.14 35.38 -22.80
CA GLY A 542 22.07 34.35 -23.28
C GLY A 542 22.13 33.07 -22.43
N VAL A 543 21.22 32.13 -22.69
CA VAL A 543 21.54 30.71 -22.43
C VAL A 543 22.73 30.37 -23.32
N ASN A 544 23.81 29.86 -22.74
CA ASN A 544 25.01 29.47 -23.49
C ASN A 544 24.61 28.49 -24.61
N VAL A 545 24.93 28.81 -25.88
CA VAL A 545 24.56 28.01 -27.08
C VAL A 545 24.96 26.54 -26.89
N THR A 546 26.06 26.27 -26.19
CA THR A 546 26.54 24.92 -25.87
C THR A 546 25.54 24.11 -25.04
N ILE A 547 24.79 24.74 -24.13
CA ILE A 547 23.83 24.06 -23.26
C ILE A 547 22.56 23.71 -24.01
N GLU A 548 22.13 24.55 -24.95
CA GLU A 548 20.93 24.31 -25.76
C GLU A 548 21.00 22.96 -26.48
N ASN A 549 22.19 22.60 -26.96
CA ASN A 549 22.48 21.33 -27.63
C ASN A 549 22.34 20.10 -26.72
N ILE A 550 22.46 20.26 -25.39
CA ILE A 550 22.35 19.16 -24.43
C ILE A 550 21.02 19.14 -23.66
N LEU A 551 20.19 20.19 -23.75
CA LEU A 551 18.93 20.33 -22.99
C LEU A 551 18.01 19.10 -23.11
N GLN A 552 17.94 18.49 -24.30
CA GLN A 552 17.08 17.33 -24.57
C GLN A 552 17.72 15.98 -24.25
N LYS A 553 19.05 15.95 -24.02
CA LYS A 553 19.76 14.72 -23.68
C LYS A 553 19.42 14.28 -22.25
N LYS A 554 19.39 12.97 -22.04
CA LYS A 554 19.32 12.38 -20.69
C LYS A 554 20.68 12.53 -20.01
N LEU A 555 20.71 12.74 -18.70
CA LEU A 555 21.95 12.90 -17.94
C LEU A 555 22.93 11.74 -18.16
N ARG A 556 22.46 10.49 -18.17
CA ARG A 556 23.31 9.32 -18.46
C ARG A 556 23.91 9.28 -19.87
N LYS A 557 23.33 10.00 -20.83
CA LYS A 557 23.79 10.06 -22.22
C LYS A 557 24.76 11.22 -22.47
N LEU A 558 24.99 12.08 -21.48
CA LEU A 558 25.95 13.15 -21.62
C LEU A 558 27.37 12.59 -21.71
N THR A 559 28.11 13.07 -22.70
CA THR A 559 29.56 12.83 -22.81
C THR A 559 30.27 13.53 -21.63
N LYS A 560 31.52 13.16 -21.35
CA LYS A 560 32.25 13.79 -20.24
C LYS A 560 32.35 15.33 -20.37
N PRO A 561 32.65 15.91 -21.56
CA PRO A 561 32.61 17.37 -21.73
C PRO A 561 31.24 17.98 -21.43
N GLU A 562 30.16 17.37 -21.91
CA GLU A 562 28.79 17.87 -21.69
C GLU A 562 28.36 17.81 -20.22
N ARG A 563 28.84 16.82 -19.47
CA ARG A 563 28.65 16.76 -18.01
C ARG A 563 29.33 17.94 -17.32
N GLY A 564 30.50 18.34 -17.82
CA GLY A 564 31.27 19.46 -17.31
C GLY A 564 30.53 20.78 -17.53
N GLU A 565 30.09 21.02 -18.77
CA GLU A 565 29.25 22.18 -19.12
C GLU A 565 28.02 22.31 -18.21
N LEU A 566 27.36 21.19 -17.91
CA LEU A 566 26.22 21.21 -16.99
C LEU A 566 26.63 21.66 -15.57
N ILE A 567 27.75 21.16 -15.04
CA ILE A 567 28.25 21.54 -13.71
C ILE A 567 28.59 23.03 -13.67
N LEU A 568 29.27 23.55 -14.71
CA LEU A 568 29.58 24.97 -14.83
C LEU A 568 28.31 25.83 -14.85
N GLU A 569 27.26 25.36 -15.54
CA GLU A 569 25.97 26.05 -15.53
C GLU A 569 25.34 26.07 -14.14
N LEU A 570 25.39 24.97 -13.39
CA LEU A 570 24.87 24.94 -12.02
C LEU A 570 25.56 25.97 -11.12
N LEU A 571 26.86 26.19 -11.31
CA LEU A 571 27.62 27.26 -10.62
C LEU A 571 27.20 28.67 -11.07
N ARG A 572 26.69 28.83 -12.30
CA ARG A 572 26.20 30.12 -12.83
C ARG A 572 24.79 30.46 -12.35
N MET A 573 23.94 29.47 -12.14
CA MET A 573 22.50 29.66 -11.94
C MET A 573 22.11 30.40 -10.65
N LYS A 574 22.96 30.39 -9.63
CA LYS A 574 22.64 30.99 -8.33
C LYS A 574 23.90 31.61 -7.73
N GLN A 575 23.89 32.91 -7.51
CA GLN A 575 24.95 33.60 -6.77
C GLN A 575 24.74 33.36 -5.28
N GLN A 576 25.67 32.68 -4.63
CA GLN A 576 25.66 32.37 -3.19
C GLN A 576 26.95 32.87 -2.55
N ARG A 577 26.90 33.13 -1.24
CA ARG A 577 28.10 33.51 -0.50
C ARG A 577 29.04 32.34 -0.25
N ILE A 578 28.51 31.11 -0.24
CA ILE A 578 29.29 29.91 0.02
C ILE A 578 28.94 28.85 -1.02
N TYR A 579 29.97 28.30 -1.66
CA TYR A 579 29.92 27.16 -2.56
C TYR A 579 30.77 26.03 -2.00
N LEU A 580 30.19 24.84 -1.99
CA LEU A 580 30.88 23.61 -1.66
C LEU A 580 30.83 22.70 -2.88
N VAL A 581 31.96 22.53 -3.54
CA VAL A 581 32.08 21.74 -4.77
C VAL A 581 32.83 20.46 -4.44
N TYR A 582 32.22 19.30 -4.70
CA TYR A 582 32.76 18.00 -4.29
C TYR A 582 32.95 17.07 -5.48
N ASP A 583 34.20 16.61 -5.65
CA ASP A 583 34.66 15.65 -6.65
C ASP A 583 34.20 16.02 -8.08
N ALA A 584 33.87 17.27 -8.35
CA ALA A 584 33.22 17.64 -9.60
C ALA A 584 34.10 17.35 -10.82
N ALA A 585 35.43 17.38 -10.68
CA ALA A 585 36.40 17.10 -11.74
C ALA A 585 36.89 15.63 -11.79
N VAL A 586 36.54 14.78 -10.83
CA VAL A 586 37.04 13.39 -10.79
C VAL A 586 36.66 12.66 -12.08
N LYS A 587 37.65 12.06 -12.76
CA LYS A 587 37.47 11.33 -14.04
C LYS A 587 36.92 12.18 -15.20
N MET A 588 36.95 13.50 -15.10
CA MET A 588 36.56 14.45 -16.15
C MET A 588 37.77 14.86 -17.02
N PRO A 589 37.58 15.46 -18.21
CA PRO A 589 38.68 15.93 -19.04
C PRO A 589 39.46 17.07 -18.35
N ALA A 590 40.77 17.17 -18.60
CA ALA A 590 41.62 18.20 -18.01
C ALA A 590 41.11 19.62 -18.31
N ASP A 591 40.67 19.87 -19.55
CA ASP A 591 40.09 21.17 -19.95
C ASP A 591 38.91 21.60 -19.07
N PHE A 592 38.08 20.63 -18.63
CA PHE A 592 36.99 20.93 -17.73
C PHE A 592 37.48 21.31 -16.33
N ALA A 593 38.53 20.64 -15.82
CA ALA A 593 39.08 20.99 -14.52
C ALA A 593 39.63 22.43 -14.50
N VAL A 594 40.26 22.87 -15.60
CA VAL A 594 40.70 24.26 -15.79
C VAL A 594 39.51 25.21 -15.80
N GLN A 595 38.48 24.93 -16.60
CA GLN A 595 37.28 25.78 -16.65
C GLN A 595 36.54 25.84 -15.30
N LEU A 596 36.50 24.74 -14.57
CA LEU A 596 35.90 24.66 -13.24
C LEU A 596 36.65 25.56 -12.26
N LYS A 597 37.99 25.52 -12.27
CA LYS A 597 38.83 26.42 -11.49
C LYS A 597 38.57 27.88 -11.83
N ASP A 598 38.71 28.26 -13.09
CA ASP A 598 38.53 29.65 -13.53
C ASP A 598 37.17 30.19 -13.06
N ARG A 599 36.13 29.33 -13.11
CA ARG A 599 34.81 29.67 -12.62
C ARG A 599 34.73 29.83 -11.09
N MET A 600 35.42 28.97 -10.34
CA MET A 600 35.48 29.07 -8.88
C MET A 600 36.24 30.33 -8.43
N GLU A 601 37.33 30.69 -9.11
CA GLU A 601 38.08 31.93 -8.89
C GLU A 601 37.23 33.16 -9.24
N GLU A 602 36.46 33.12 -10.33
CA GLU A 602 35.53 34.20 -10.68
C GLU A 602 34.45 34.39 -9.60
N LEU A 603 33.93 33.29 -9.04
CA LEU A 603 32.98 33.35 -7.93
C LEU A 603 33.64 33.94 -6.67
N ALA A 604 34.86 33.53 -6.36
CA ALA A 604 35.62 34.09 -5.25
C ALA A 604 35.88 35.58 -5.46
N ALA A 605 36.34 36.02 -6.62
CA ALA A 605 36.53 37.44 -6.96
C ALA A 605 35.25 38.28 -6.79
N LYS A 606 34.07 37.64 -6.90
CA LYS A 606 32.76 38.26 -6.62
C LYS A 606 32.36 38.23 -5.13
N GLY A 607 33.29 37.94 -4.23
CA GLY A 607 33.10 37.89 -2.78
C GLY A 607 32.48 36.58 -2.26
N ALA A 608 32.55 35.49 -3.03
CA ALA A 608 32.10 34.19 -2.54
C ALA A 608 33.23 33.40 -1.86
N VAL A 609 32.85 32.52 -0.94
CA VAL A 609 33.72 31.49 -0.38
C VAL A 609 33.46 30.18 -1.11
N VAL A 610 34.46 29.66 -1.78
CA VAL A 610 34.38 28.46 -2.60
C VAL A 610 35.33 27.41 -2.04
N LEU A 611 34.75 26.33 -1.53
CA LEU A 611 35.48 25.19 -0.99
C LEU A 611 35.39 24.05 -2.00
N TYR A 612 36.52 23.68 -2.60
CA TYR A 612 36.62 22.54 -3.50
C TYR A 612 37.22 21.33 -2.78
N LEU A 613 36.46 20.25 -2.69
CA LEU A 613 36.84 19.00 -2.06
C LEU A 613 37.07 17.95 -3.15
N THR A 614 38.28 17.37 -3.24
CA THR A 614 38.63 16.41 -4.28
C THR A 614 39.37 15.19 -3.73
N THR A 615 39.06 14.01 -4.27
CA THR A 615 39.78 12.75 -4.06
C THR A 615 40.80 12.45 -5.17
N ASP A 616 40.86 13.29 -6.20
CA ASP A 616 41.77 13.11 -7.33
C ASP A 616 43.12 13.81 -7.10
N ASP A 617 44.20 13.04 -7.23
CA ASP A 617 45.59 13.52 -7.15
C ASP A 617 46.00 14.38 -8.35
N ILE A 618 45.27 14.29 -9.46
CA ILE A 618 45.54 15.09 -10.68
C ILE A 618 45.55 16.60 -10.36
N LEU A 619 44.88 16.97 -9.29
CA LEU A 619 44.71 18.34 -8.82
C LEU A 619 45.59 18.66 -7.58
N SER A 620 46.39 17.72 -7.08
CA SER A 620 47.09 17.80 -5.77
C SER A 620 48.62 17.86 -5.80
N THR A 621 49.31 17.74 -6.95
CA THR A 621 50.79 17.54 -6.94
C THR A 621 51.57 18.76 -6.39
N LYS A 622 52.63 18.61 -5.55
CA LYS A 622 53.69 17.57 -5.49
C LYS A 622 54.17 17.15 -4.08
N SER A 623 54.68 15.90 -4.09
CA SER A 623 55.82 15.30 -3.36
C SER A 623 55.56 14.60 -2.02
N HIS A 624 55.54 13.27 -2.12
CA HIS A 624 55.82 12.26 -1.11
C HIS A 624 56.41 12.74 0.23
N ASP A 625 55.58 12.69 1.27
CA ASP A 625 55.97 12.02 2.51
C ASP A 625 54.77 11.25 3.07
N LYS A 626 54.97 9.97 3.38
CA LYS A 626 53.90 9.08 3.84
C LYS A 626 53.63 9.35 5.31
N GLY A 627 52.75 10.29 5.60
CA GLY A 627 52.15 10.45 6.92
C GLY A 627 51.41 11.76 7.09
N LYS A 628 50.07 11.69 7.19
CA LYS A 628 49.16 12.76 7.66
C LYS A 628 49.26 14.11 6.94
N HIS A 629 48.41 14.42 5.96
CA HIS A 629 48.33 15.80 5.46
C HIS A 629 46.94 16.23 4.94
N ILE A 630 46.42 17.31 5.55
CA ILE A 630 45.63 18.31 4.82
C ILE A 630 46.66 19.11 4.01
N TYR A 631 46.74 18.87 2.69
CA TYR A 631 47.66 19.63 1.84
C TYR A 631 47.10 21.05 1.62
N LYS A 632 47.63 22.04 2.36
CA LYS A 632 47.53 23.45 1.95
C LYS A 632 48.46 23.63 0.76
N SER A 633 47.91 23.78 -0.46
CA SER A 633 48.71 24.14 -1.62
C SER A 633 48.34 25.54 -2.12
N PRO A 634 49.17 26.56 -1.83
CA PRO A 634 49.21 27.80 -2.61
C PRO A 634 49.69 27.54 -4.05
N ALA A 635 50.15 26.33 -4.38
CA ALA A 635 50.84 25.98 -5.62
C ALA A 635 49.91 25.39 -6.71
N TRP A 636 48.59 25.52 -6.58
CA TRP A 636 47.65 25.16 -7.65
C TRP A 636 47.95 25.87 -9.00
N CYS A 637 48.56 27.06 -8.95
CA CYS A 637 48.97 27.78 -10.16
C CYS A 637 50.04 27.04 -10.97
N SER A 638 51.01 26.38 -10.34
CA SER A 638 52.10 25.71 -11.06
C SER A 638 51.67 24.39 -11.72
N VAL A 639 50.72 23.65 -11.13
CA VAL A 639 50.26 22.35 -11.67
C VAL A 639 49.40 22.55 -12.93
N VAL A 640 48.54 23.57 -12.95
CA VAL A 640 47.73 23.88 -14.13
C VAL A 640 48.59 24.44 -15.27
N GLU A 641 49.62 25.22 -14.96
CA GLU A 641 50.61 25.68 -15.95
C GLU A 641 51.46 24.52 -16.50
N ASP A 642 51.95 23.61 -15.64
CA ASP A 642 52.64 22.38 -16.05
C ASP A 642 51.78 21.52 -16.99
N PHE A 643 50.47 21.38 -16.72
CA PHE A 643 49.52 20.69 -17.61
C PHE A 643 49.28 21.45 -18.93
N ARG A 644 49.26 22.78 -18.89
CA ARG A 644 49.10 23.64 -20.09
C ARG A 644 50.32 23.58 -21.00
N GLU A 645 51.51 23.38 -20.42
CA GLU A 645 52.76 23.21 -21.15
C GLU A 645 52.92 21.79 -21.70
N HIS A 646 52.61 20.76 -20.91
CA HIS A 646 52.69 19.35 -21.35
C HIS A 646 51.57 18.97 -22.34
N GLY A 647 50.41 19.62 -22.28
CA GLY A 647 49.32 19.44 -23.25
C GLY A 647 49.62 20.04 -24.64
N LYS A 648 50.64 20.90 -24.75
CA LYS A 648 51.10 21.48 -26.04
C LYS A 648 52.21 20.66 -26.71
N SER A 649 52.76 19.64 -26.05
CA SER A 649 53.86 18.82 -26.58
C SER A 649 53.45 17.39 -26.99
N LYS A 650 52.18 17.16 -27.36
CA LYS A 650 51.71 15.91 -27.96
C LYS A 650 50.91 16.15 -29.23
#